data_AF-A0AAD8ZQY0-F1
#
_entry.id   AF-A0AAD8ZQY0-F1
#
_cell.length_a   1.000
_cell.length_b   1.000
_cell.length_c   1.000
_cell.angle_alpha   90.00
_cell.angle_beta   90.00
_cell.angle_gamma   90.00
#
_symmetry.space_group_name_H-M   'P 1'
#
loop_
_entity.id
_entity.type
_entity.pdbx_description
1 polymer ?
#
loop_
_entity_poly.entity_id
_entity_poly.type
_entity_poly.pdbx_seq_one_letter_code
_entity_poly.pdbx_strand_id
1 'polypeptide(L)'
;MKCVWVILFLHWSLSGAQEFNMEGPAVPVVAAPGSDIVLPCSIKPTMSAVDMEVRWSRQDLGGILVHHYMNNSDKNDGQMPSYRGRTALFKEELQYGNTSLLLKNVKVSDGGQYTCRVDSAHWSGQVSVLLKIEVIGGAPEITVLGTASGGVLLRCDSKGWWPVPELQWLDSKGVEVPAGVKESCEDDHLPRPDYTAAIVVPVVLILLSALVGVVMYYRRRAKQEKVKRDIETEEDLKEFDLSKYDRSEEGFLKLQKMVKSCRKAQLRKCKLTEKSCEVLASVLTSNSCLTELDLSNNKLCDSGVKKLCTGLQCPNCKLEKLRLYNCSIREEGCAALASALKKNPSSHLRELNLSNNEPGDSGVKKLSDLLEDPHCKLEKLELYNCSITEEGCAALASALKKNPSSHLRELNLSNNKPGHSGVKKLSDLLKDQRCTLETLQLYNCSITEEGCAALASALKKNPSHLRELNLSYNKPGDSGVKKLSDLLEDPHCKLEKLELYNCSITEEGCAALASALKKNASSHLRELNLNYNKPGDSGVEKLSDLLKDPHCKLETLQLFNCSITEEGFAALASALKKNPSSHLRELNLSNNEPGDSGVKKLCELLEDPHCKLEILELFNCSITEEGCAALASALKKNHSPHLRELNLNWNKPGDSGVKKLSDLLEYPLCKQEKL
;
A
#
# COMPACT_ATOMS: atom_id res chain seq x y z
N MET A 1 -26.73 90.76 29.58
CA MET A 1 -25.80 89.85 28.87
C MET A 1 -26.41 88.45 28.83
N LYS A 2 -27.01 88.04 27.71
CA LYS A 2 -27.33 86.63 27.43
C LYS A 2 -27.31 86.45 25.90
N CYS A 3 -26.46 85.53 25.45
CA CYS A 3 -26.25 85.17 24.04
C CYS A 3 -26.83 83.79 23.74
N VAL A 4 -26.97 83.55 22.42
CA VAL A 4 -27.30 82.31 21.72
C VAL A 4 -28.81 82.04 21.62
N TRP A 5 -29.28 81.93 20.37
CA TRP A 5 -29.96 80.79 19.78
C TRP A 5 -30.06 81.02 18.26
N VAL A 6 -29.77 79.97 17.47
CA VAL A 6 -30.56 79.45 16.34
C VAL A 6 -29.63 78.63 15.43
N ILE A 7 -30.04 77.37 15.26
CA ILE A 7 -29.54 76.35 14.34
C ILE A 7 -30.25 76.55 12.99
N LEU A 8 -29.53 76.44 11.88
CA LEU A 8 -30.12 76.24 10.55
C LEU A 8 -29.30 75.22 9.77
N PHE A 9 -29.94 74.08 9.52
CA PHE A 9 -29.48 72.97 8.67
C PHE A 9 -29.63 73.35 7.20
N LEU A 10 -28.60 73.09 6.39
CA LEU A 10 -28.70 73.03 4.93
C LEU A 10 -28.64 71.56 4.49
N HIS A 11 -29.75 71.09 3.95
CA HIS A 11 -29.91 69.82 3.23
C HIS A 11 -29.15 69.87 1.90
N TRP A 12 -28.17 68.98 1.72
CA TRP A 12 -27.77 68.50 0.40
C TRP A 12 -28.16 67.02 0.28
N SER A 13 -29.04 66.76 -0.67
CA SER A 13 -29.49 65.44 -1.11
C SER A 13 -28.38 64.71 -1.86
N LEU A 14 -27.83 63.63 -1.30
CA LEU A 14 -27.18 62.59 -2.10
C LEU A 14 -28.20 61.50 -2.42
N SER A 15 -28.70 61.51 -3.65
CA SER A 15 -29.26 60.33 -4.29
C SER A 15 -28.12 59.31 -4.48
N GLY A 16 -28.02 58.33 -3.57
CA GLY A 16 -27.13 57.19 -3.77
C GLY A 16 -27.61 56.39 -4.98
N ALA A 17 -26.79 56.31 -6.03
CA ALA A 17 -27.03 55.37 -7.13
C ALA A 17 -26.97 53.95 -6.55
N GLN A 18 -28.06 53.20 -6.66
CA GLN A 18 -28.09 51.80 -6.22
C GLN A 18 -27.28 50.99 -7.24
N GLU A 19 -26.16 50.40 -6.80
CA GLU A 19 -25.35 49.51 -7.64
C GLU A 19 -26.05 48.15 -7.79
N PHE A 20 -26.33 47.74 -9.02
CA PHE A 20 -26.89 46.44 -9.36
C PHE A 20 -25.79 45.51 -9.88
N ASN A 21 -25.79 44.27 -9.41
CA ASN A 21 -24.82 43.25 -9.74
C ASN A 21 -25.51 41.95 -10.15
N MET A 22 -24.84 41.17 -11.00
CA MET A 22 -25.25 39.80 -11.31
C MET A 22 -24.69 38.85 -10.27
N GLU A 23 -25.56 38.00 -9.71
CA GLU A 23 -25.18 36.93 -8.79
C GLU A 23 -25.35 35.57 -9.47
N GLY A 24 -24.30 34.76 -9.38
CA GLY A 24 -24.27 33.37 -9.82
C GLY A 24 -23.73 32.49 -8.69
N PRO A 25 -23.65 31.16 -8.89
CA PRO A 25 -23.19 30.27 -7.84
C PRO A 25 -21.71 30.49 -7.52
N ALA A 26 -21.38 30.56 -6.22
CA ALA A 26 -20.00 30.68 -5.75
C ALA A 26 -19.16 29.39 -5.98
N VAL A 27 -19.84 28.27 -6.26
CA VAL A 27 -19.24 26.96 -6.53
C VAL A 27 -19.71 26.41 -7.88
N PRO A 28 -18.96 25.49 -8.52
CA PRO A 28 -19.37 24.91 -9.78
C PRO A 28 -20.69 24.15 -9.67
N VAL A 29 -21.55 24.27 -10.67
CA VAL A 29 -22.77 23.47 -10.81
C VAL A 29 -22.38 22.09 -11.33
N VAL A 30 -22.86 21.02 -10.72
CA VAL A 30 -22.50 19.64 -11.08
C VAL A 30 -23.73 18.94 -11.66
N ALA A 31 -23.56 18.25 -12.79
CA ALA A 31 -24.62 17.47 -13.43
C ALA A 31 -24.12 16.09 -13.87
N ALA A 32 -25.02 15.12 -13.88
CA ALA A 32 -24.77 13.82 -14.49
C ALA A 32 -25.17 13.86 -15.98
N PRO A 33 -24.50 13.11 -16.87
CA PRO A 33 -24.97 12.95 -18.25
C PRO A 33 -26.42 12.45 -18.30
N GLY A 34 -27.23 13.02 -19.18
CA GLY A 34 -28.65 12.71 -19.35
C GLY A 34 -29.61 13.45 -18.40
N SER A 35 -29.10 14.12 -17.36
CA SER A 35 -29.93 14.90 -16.43
C SER A 35 -30.33 16.27 -16.98
N ASP A 36 -31.34 16.91 -16.39
CA ASP A 36 -31.65 18.33 -16.59
C ASP A 36 -31.01 19.14 -15.45
N ILE A 37 -30.38 20.27 -15.77
CA ILE A 37 -29.68 21.12 -14.78
C ILE A 37 -30.04 22.59 -14.94
N VAL A 38 -30.06 23.32 -13.83
CA VAL A 38 -30.21 24.78 -13.82
C VAL A 38 -28.85 25.42 -13.57
N LEU A 39 -28.45 26.35 -14.44
CA LEU A 39 -27.31 27.25 -14.23
C LEU A 39 -27.82 28.53 -13.56
N PRO A 40 -27.57 28.73 -12.24
CA PRO A 40 -28.16 29.84 -11.51
C PRO A 40 -27.59 31.19 -11.94
N CYS A 41 -28.47 32.17 -12.14
CA CYS A 41 -28.13 33.53 -12.49
C CYS A 41 -29.26 34.47 -12.05
N SER A 42 -28.96 35.51 -11.28
CA SER A 42 -29.99 36.47 -10.82
C SER A 42 -29.45 37.89 -10.64
N ILE A 43 -30.31 38.90 -10.71
CA ILE A 43 -29.94 40.31 -10.49
C ILE A 43 -30.10 40.66 -9.00
N LYS A 44 -29.07 41.31 -8.41
CA LYS A 44 -29.07 41.78 -7.02
C LYS A 44 -28.74 43.28 -6.90
N PRO A 45 -29.46 44.05 -6.07
CA PRO A 45 -30.76 43.69 -5.47
C PRO A 45 -31.81 43.40 -6.56
N THR A 46 -32.83 42.60 -6.23
CA THR A 46 -33.81 42.08 -7.19
C THR A 46 -34.50 43.18 -8.00
N MET A 47 -34.52 43.01 -9.32
CA MET A 47 -35.30 43.83 -10.26
C MET A 47 -35.88 42.96 -11.38
N SER A 48 -36.90 43.46 -12.10
CA SER A 48 -37.46 42.74 -13.24
C SER A 48 -36.49 42.72 -14.42
N ALA A 49 -36.27 41.52 -14.98
CA ALA A 49 -35.50 41.27 -16.20
C ALA A 49 -36.38 41.03 -17.44
N VAL A 50 -37.71 41.21 -17.33
CA VAL A 50 -38.68 40.87 -18.39
C VAL A 50 -38.38 41.62 -19.70
N ASP A 51 -38.13 42.94 -19.60
CA ASP A 51 -37.84 43.82 -20.74
C ASP A 51 -36.33 43.97 -21.02
N MET A 52 -35.48 43.09 -20.44
CA MET A 52 -34.03 43.09 -20.64
C MET A 52 -33.59 42.05 -21.67
N GLU A 53 -32.41 42.24 -22.25
CA GLU A 53 -31.75 41.22 -23.07
C GLU A 53 -30.98 40.26 -22.15
N VAL A 54 -31.25 38.96 -22.24
CA VAL A 54 -30.52 37.92 -21.50
C VAL A 54 -29.79 37.01 -22.49
N ARG A 55 -28.46 36.94 -22.37
CA ARG A 55 -27.60 36.10 -23.22
C ARG A 55 -26.77 35.14 -22.38
N TRP A 56 -26.89 33.86 -22.71
CA TRP A 56 -26.01 32.81 -22.23
C TRP A 56 -25.04 32.39 -23.32
N SER A 57 -23.73 32.36 -23.01
CA SER A 57 -22.68 31.96 -23.95
C SER A 57 -21.62 31.07 -23.31
N ARG A 58 -20.93 30.26 -24.11
CA ARG A 58 -19.77 29.45 -23.70
C ARG A 58 -18.50 30.28 -23.84
N GLN A 59 -18.03 30.85 -22.73
CA GLN A 59 -16.84 31.69 -22.71
C GLN A 59 -15.58 30.90 -23.10
N ASP A 60 -15.50 29.64 -22.67
CA ASP A 60 -14.40 28.72 -22.94
C ASP A 60 -14.30 28.30 -24.41
N LEU A 61 -15.38 28.42 -25.18
CA LEU A 61 -15.41 28.11 -26.61
C LEU A 61 -15.42 29.36 -27.50
N GLY A 62 -14.89 30.48 -27.00
CA GLY A 62 -14.83 31.73 -27.77
C GLY A 62 -16.15 32.51 -27.81
N GLY A 63 -17.02 32.33 -26.81
CA GLY A 63 -18.25 33.11 -26.64
C GLY A 63 -19.45 32.58 -27.46
N ILE A 64 -19.46 31.29 -27.81
CA ILE A 64 -20.53 30.68 -28.61
C ILE A 64 -21.89 30.83 -27.91
N LEU A 65 -22.93 31.18 -28.69
CA LEU A 65 -24.27 31.42 -28.17
C LEU A 65 -24.98 30.13 -27.73
N VAL A 66 -25.39 30.10 -26.46
CA VAL A 66 -26.12 28.98 -25.82
C VAL A 66 -27.61 29.26 -25.71
N HIS A 67 -28.00 30.49 -25.35
CA HIS A 67 -29.41 30.90 -25.28
C HIS A 67 -29.52 32.42 -25.37
N HIS A 68 -30.52 32.93 -26.06
CA HIS A 68 -30.78 34.36 -26.22
C HIS A 68 -32.25 34.66 -25.98
N TYR A 69 -32.53 35.63 -25.12
CA TYR A 69 -33.86 36.17 -24.87
C TYR A 69 -33.85 37.68 -25.06
N MET A 70 -34.82 38.21 -25.83
CA MET A 70 -35.00 39.64 -26.06
C MET A 70 -36.42 39.93 -26.57
N ASN A 71 -36.97 41.10 -26.25
CA ASN A 71 -38.30 41.54 -26.68
C ASN A 71 -39.40 40.52 -26.32
N ASN A 72 -39.41 40.04 -25.07
CA ASN A 72 -40.40 39.09 -24.55
C ASN A 72 -40.46 37.73 -25.27
N SER A 73 -39.37 37.31 -25.92
CA SER A 73 -39.27 36.04 -26.64
C SER A 73 -37.84 35.50 -26.73
N ASP A 74 -37.69 34.19 -26.88
CA ASP A 74 -36.38 33.56 -27.11
C ASP A 74 -35.98 33.75 -28.59
N LYS A 75 -34.75 34.22 -28.84
CA LYS A 75 -34.18 34.58 -30.16
C LYS A 75 -33.02 33.64 -30.55
N ASN A 76 -33.28 32.34 -30.56
CA ASN A 76 -32.24 31.31 -30.69
C ASN A 76 -31.80 31.00 -32.15
N ASP A 77 -32.02 31.89 -33.11
CA ASP A 77 -31.68 31.66 -34.53
C ASP A 77 -30.17 31.41 -34.75
N GLY A 78 -29.33 32.12 -33.98
CA GLY A 78 -27.87 31.97 -33.96
C GLY A 78 -27.36 30.95 -32.94
N GLN A 79 -28.24 30.18 -32.29
CA GLN A 79 -27.85 29.22 -31.26
C GLN A 79 -27.04 28.07 -31.85
N MET A 80 -25.97 27.67 -31.15
CA MET A 80 -25.15 26.54 -31.55
C MET A 80 -26.01 25.27 -31.69
N PRO A 81 -25.87 24.50 -32.79
CA PRO A 81 -26.75 23.38 -33.09
C PRO A 81 -26.92 22.35 -31.96
N SER A 82 -25.87 22.09 -31.18
CA SER A 82 -25.88 21.12 -30.07
C SER A 82 -26.80 21.49 -28.89
N TYR A 83 -27.23 22.75 -28.78
CA TYR A 83 -28.10 23.25 -27.70
C TYR A 83 -29.56 23.45 -28.13
N ARG A 84 -29.87 23.30 -29.42
CA ARG A 84 -31.23 23.48 -29.94
C ARG A 84 -32.23 22.55 -29.26
N GLY A 85 -33.34 23.12 -28.78
CA GLY A 85 -34.40 22.38 -28.07
C GLY A 85 -34.03 21.94 -26.65
N ARG A 86 -32.85 22.30 -26.14
CA ARG A 86 -32.34 21.87 -24.83
C ARG A 86 -32.21 22.99 -23.81
N THR A 87 -32.41 24.25 -24.19
CA THR A 87 -32.23 25.39 -23.29
C THR A 87 -33.51 26.23 -23.13
N ALA A 88 -33.76 26.72 -21.92
CA ALA A 88 -34.89 27.59 -21.62
C ALA A 88 -34.60 28.51 -20.41
N LEU A 89 -35.25 29.68 -20.35
CA LEU A 89 -35.34 30.51 -19.15
C LEU A 89 -36.66 30.26 -18.40
N PHE A 90 -36.69 30.57 -17.10
CA PHE A 90 -37.89 30.56 -16.28
C PHE A 90 -38.68 31.86 -16.47
N LYS A 91 -39.52 31.92 -17.51
CA LYS A 91 -40.17 33.17 -17.95
C LYS A 91 -41.02 33.84 -16.86
N GLU A 92 -41.71 33.06 -16.02
CA GLU A 92 -42.50 33.62 -14.91
C GLU A 92 -41.62 34.22 -13.79
N GLU A 93 -40.34 33.85 -13.71
CA GLU A 93 -39.42 34.31 -12.66
C GLU A 93 -38.53 35.49 -13.10
N LEU A 94 -38.58 35.87 -14.39
CA LEU A 94 -37.89 37.05 -14.90
C LEU A 94 -38.35 38.33 -14.20
N GLN A 95 -39.63 38.43 -13.80
CA GLN A 95 -40.16 39.57 -13.05
C GLN A 95 -39.53 39.74 -11.65
N TYR A 96 -38.91 38.67 -11.13
CA TYR A 96 -38.17 38.65 -9.88
C TYR A 96 -36.64 38.61 -10.09
N GLY A 97 -36.18 38.91 -11.32
CA GLY A 97 -34.77 39.01 -11.65
C GLY A 97 -34.04 37.67 -11.75
N ASN A 98 -34.76 36.55 -11.85
CA ASN A 98 -34.14 35.25 -12.12
C ASN A 98 -33.90 35.07 -13.62
N THR A 99 -32.64 35.04 -14.02
CA THR A 99 -32.19 34.85 -15.42
C THR A 99 -31.45 33.51 -15.61
N SER A 100 -31.70 32.56 -14.71
CA SER A 100 -31.10 31.21 -14.71
C SER A 100 -31.47 30.42 -15.96
N LEU A 101 -30.52 29.61 -16.43
CA LEU A 101 -30.70 28.77 -17.62
C LEU A 101 -31.03 27.33 -17.22
N LEU A 102 -32.16 26.80 -17.67
CA LEU A 102 -32.41 25.37 -17.69
C LEU A 102 -31.74 24.75 -18.92
N LEU A 103 -30.85 23.78 -18.71
CA LEU A 103 -30.24 22.97 -19.74
C LEU A 103 -30.69 21.51 -19.58
N LYS A 104 -31.38 20.98 -20.59
CA LYS A 104 -31.98 19.65 -20.61
C LYS A 104 -31.09 18.60 -21.27
N ASN A 105 -31.22 17.36 -20.79
CA ASN A 105 -30.52 16.19 -21.30
C ASN A 105 -29.01 16.46 -21.46
N VAL A 106 -28.35 16.81 -20.37
CA VAL A 106 -26.97 17.27 -20.31
C VAL A 106 -26.01 16.25 -20.93
N LYS A 107 -25.14 16.70 -21.84
CA LYS A 107 -24.10 15.91 -22.49
C LYS A 107 -22.76 16.19 -21.83
N VAL A 108 -21.81 15.27 -21.95
CA VAL A 108 -20.45 15.44 -21.41
C VAL A 108 -19.77 16.69 -21.98
N SER A 109 -20.00 17.00 -23.26
CA SER A 109 -19.48 18.20 -23.93
C SER A 109 -20.08 19.53 -23.46
N ASP A 110 -21.17 19.50 -22.68
CA ASP A 110 -21.73 20.70 -22.09
C ASP A 110 -20.92 21.20 -20.89
N GLY A 111 -20.01 20.38 -20.33
CA GLY A 111 -19.10 20.85 -19.28
C GLY A 111 -18.25 22.03 -19.77
N GLY A 112 -18.17 23.10 -18.99
CA GLY A 112 -17.47 24.31 -19.39
C GLY A 112 -17.88 25.58 -18.66
N GLN A 113 -17.29 26.70 -19.06
CA GLN A 113 -17.56 28.01 -18.46
C GLN A 113 -18.61 28.75 -19.28
N TYR A 114 -19.76 28.96 -18.64
CA TYR A 114 -20.86 29.72 -19.18
C TYR A 114 -20.80 31.16 -18.67
N THR A 115 -21.23 32.11 -19.48
CA THR A 115 -21.45 33.49 -19.07
C THR A 115 -22.91 33.83 -19.26
N CYS A 116 -23.55 34.26 -18.17
CA CYS A 116 -24.86 34.88 -18.18
C CYS A 116 -24.66 36.38 -18.23
N ARG A 117 -25.13 37.02 -19.29
CA ARG A 117 -25.07 38.47 -19.49
C ARG A 117 -26.48 39.03 -19.60
N VAL A 118 -26.75 40.09 -18.87
CA VAL A 118 -28.04 40.80 -18.88
C VAL A 118 -27.78 42.25 -19.22
N ASP A 119 -28.42 42.73 -20.27
CA ASP A 119 -28.27 44.10 -20.78
C ASP A 119 -29.64 44.82 -20.81
N SER A 120 -29.63 46.10 -20.44
CA SER A 120 -30.76 47.04 -20.54
C SER A 120 -30.27 48.39 -21.08
N ALA A 121 -31.17 49.36 -21.28
CA ALA A 121 -30.80 50.69 -21.77
C ALA A 121 -29.81 51.45 -20.84
N HIS A 122 -29.81 51.14 -19.55
CA HIS A 122 -29.06 51.91 -18.53
C HIS A 122 -28.11 51.07 -17.68
N TRP A 123 -28.14 49.74 -17.83
CA TRP A 123 -27.34 48.83 -17.02
C TRP A 123 -26.99 47.55 -17.78
N SER A 124 -25.77 47.05 -17.57
CA SER A 124 -25.26 45.79 -18.09
C SER A 124 -24.52 45.06 -16.98
N GLY A 125 -24.83 43.79 -16.81
CA GLY A 125 -24.16 42.93 -15.85
C GLY A 125 -23.86 41.56 -16.44
N GLN A 126 -22.81 40.91 -15.96
CA GLN A 126 -22.52 39.52 -16.33
C GLN A 126 -21.94 38.72 -15.16
N VAL A 127 -22.18 37.42 -15.17
CA VAL A 127 -21.57 36.47 -14.23
C VAL A 127 -21.18 35.19 -14.95
N SER A 128 -20.07 34.57 -14.54
CA SER A 128 -19.63 33.28 -15.06
C SER A 128 -20.14 32.14 -14.17
N VAL A 129 -20.64 31.08 -14.79
CA VAL A 129 -21.09 29.84 -14.16
C VAL A 129 -20.29 28.68 -14.72
N LEU A 130 -19.62 27.91 -13.86
CA LEU A 130 -18.88 26.72 -14.26
C LEU A 130 -19.76 25.48 -14.11
N LEU A 131 -20.07 24.80 -15.22
CA LEU A 131 -20.76 23.50 -15.22
C LEU A 131 -19.73 22.36 -15.29
N LYS A 132 -19.84 21.39 -14.37
CA LYS A 132 -19.03 20.17 -14.32
C LYS A 132 -19.91 18.94 -14.58
N ILE A 133 -19.46 18.03 -15.45
CA ILE A 133 -20.13 16.76 -15.72
C ILE A 133 -19.35 15.60 -15.10
N GLU A 134 -20.00 14.74 -14.32
CA GLU A 134 -19.35 13.56 -13.70
C GLU A 134 -19.43 12.32 -14.61
N VAL A 135 -18.27 11.75 -14.97
CA VAL A 135 -18.12 10.48 -15.73
C VAL A 135 -16.98 9.62 -15.16
N ILE A 136 -17.04 8.30 -15.35
CA ILE A 136 -16.00 7.36 -14.91
C ILE A 136 -15.35 6.71 -16.14
N GLY A 137 -14.01 6.71 -16.27
CA GLY A 137 -13.29 6.11 -17.42
C GLY A 137 -11.76 6.26 -17.35
N GLY A 138 -11.03 5.36 -18.01
CA GLY A 138 -9.57 5.40 -18.16
C GLY A 138 -9.11 6.36 -19.26
N ALA A 139 -7.90 6.91 -19.17
CA ALA A 139 -7.38 7.80 -20.21
C ALA A 139 -7.08 7.00 -21.50
N PRO A 140 -7.42 7.51 -22.69
CA PRO A 140 -7.07 6.84 -23.92
C PRO A 140 -5.59 6.96 -24.27
N GLU A 141 -5.07 5.89 -24.86
CA GLU A 141 -3.70 5.79 -25.38
C GLU A 141 -3.73 5.82 -26.90
N ILE A 142 -3.00 6.75 -27.51
CA ILE A 142 -2.86 6.85 -28.97
C ILE A 142 -1.56 6.18 -29.39
N THR A 143 -1.68 5.17 -30.23
CA THR A 143 -0.57 4.40 -30.78
C THR A 143 -0.48 4.63 -32.28
N VAL A 144 0.71 4.97 -32.77
CA VAL A 144 0.97 5.03 -34.22
C VAL A 144 1.24 3.61 -34.71
N LEU A 145 0.37 3.08 -35.55
CA LEU A 145 0.48 1.71 -36.06
C LEU A 145 1.29 1.61 -37.37
N GLY A 146 1.50 2.72 -38.07
CA GLY A 146 2.30 2.77 -39.29
C GLY A 146 1.85 3.86 -40.26
N THR A 147 2.32 3.78 -41.52
CA THR A 147 1.89 4.65 -42.61
C THR A 147 1.07 3.87 -43.63
N ALA A 148 -0.01 4.46 -44.13
CA ALA A 148 -0.88 3.86 -45.13
C ALA A 148 -1.41 4.94 -46.09
N SER A 149 -1.37 4.69 -47.40
CA SER A 149 -2.04 5.50 -48.42
C SER A 149 -1.78 7.01 -48.36
N GLY A 150 -0.54 7.43 -48.06
CA GLY A 150 -0.18 8.84 -47.94
C GLY A 150 -0.57 9.50 -46.60
N GLY A 151 -0.85 8.69 -45.57
CA GLY A 151 -1.19 9.11 -44.20
C GLY A 151 -0.52 8.30 -43.10
N VAL A 152 -0.74 8.68 -41.83
CA VAL A 152 -0.34 7.95 -40.62
C VAL A 152 -1.57 7.25 -40.03
N LEU A 153 -1.47 5.95 -39.77
CA LEU A 153 -2.50 5.16 -39.10
C LEU A 153 -2.33 5.28 -37.58
N LEU A 154 -3.36 5.79 -36.91
CA LEU A 154 -3.43 5.97 -35.46
C LEU A 154 -4.48 5.03 -34.87
N ARG A 155 -4.17 4.41 -33.73
CA ARG A 155 -5.09 3.62 -32.92
C ARG A 155 -5.25 4.28 -31.56
N CYS A 156 -6.49 4.39 -31.07
CA CYS A 156 -6.83 4.96 -29.77
C CYS A 156 -7.49 3.88 -28.92
N ASP A 157 -6.91 3.54 -27.77
CA ASP A 157 -7.43 2.52 -26.84
C ASP A 157 -7.83 3.16 -25.50
N SER A 158 -9.03 2.88 -24.98
CA SER A 158 -9.51 3.43 -23.70
C SER A 158 -10.43 2.47 -22.95
N LYS A 159 -10.29 2.37 -21.63
CA LYS A 159 -10.92 1.32 -20.82
C LYS A 159 -11.81 1.84 -19.70
N GLY A 160 -12.85 1.09 -19.33
CA GLY A 160 -13.55 1.25 -18.04
C GLY A 160 -14.56 2.41 -17.95
N TRP A 161 -15.15 2.81 -19.08
CA TRP A 161 -16.05 3.95 -19.17
C TRP A 161 -17.50 3.65 -18.72
N TRP A 162 -18.13 4.61 -18.02
CA TRP A 162 -19.57 4.62 -17.74
C TRP A 162 -20.11 6.06 -17.56
N PRO A 163 -21.22 6.44 -18.23
CA PRO A 163 -21.90 5.68 -19.29
C PRO A 163 -21.01 5.53 -20.54
N VAL A 164 -21.43 4.64 -21.46
CA VAL A 164 -20.71 4.35 -22.72
C VAL A 164 -20.33 5.66 -23.44
N PRO A 165 -19.04 5.90 -23.74
CA PRO A 165 -18.58 7.15 -24.34
C PRO A 165 -18.77 7.14 -25.86
N GLU A 166 -19.09 8.29 -26.46
CA GLU A 166 -19.03 8.47 -27.91
C GLU A 166 -17.62 8.92 -28.33
N LEU A 167 -16.99 8.19 -29.25
CA LEU A 167 -15.67 8.54 -29.79
C LEU A 167 -15.79 9.34 -31.10
N GLN A 168 -15.20 10.54 -31.10
CA GLN A 168 -15.13 11.45 -32.24
C GLN A 168 -13.68 11.87 -32.51
N TRP A 169 -13.32 11.94 -33.79
CA TRP A 169 -12.06 12.55 -34.24
C TRP A 169 -12.37 13.95 -34.74
N LEU A 170 -11.71 14.97 -34.19
CA LEU A 170 -11.89 16.36 -34.59
C LEU A 170 -10.59 16.92 -35.16
N ASP A 171 -10.71 17.82 -36.13
CA ASP A 171 -9.58 18.61 -36.61
C ASP A 171 -9.24 19.76 -35.63
N SER A 172 -8.20 20.52 -35.96
CA SER A 172 -7.76 21.67 -35.14
C SER A 172 -8.76 22.81 -35.03
N LYS A 173 -9.86 22.78 -35.80
CA LYS A 173 -10.96 23.74 -35.79
C LYS A 173 -12.23 23.16 -35.13
N GLY A 174 -12.16 21.94 -34.60
CA GLY A 174 -13.28 21.27 -33.93
C GLY A 174 -14.30 20.65 -34.89
N VAL A 175 -13.95 20.44 -36.15
CA VAL A 175 -14.81 19.81 -37.16
C VAL A 175 -14.54 18.31 -37.21
N GLU A 176 -15.60 17.50 -37.32
CA GLU A 176 -15.51 16.03 -37.30
C GLU A 176 -14.80 15.46 -38.53
N VAL A 177 -13.84 14.57 -38.29
CA VAL A 177 -13.04 13.87 -39.30
C VAL A 177 -13.55 12.44 -39.43
N PRO A 178 -13.88 11.96 -40.64
CA PRO A 178 -14.39 10.60 -40.83
C PRO A 178 -13.34 9.56 -40.45
N ALA A 179 -13.65 8.72 -39.47
CA ALA A 179 -12.81 7.62 -38.98
C ALA A 179 -13.25 6.28 -39.57
N GLY A 180 -12.31 5.33 -39.68
CA GLY A 180 -12.59 3.95 -40.07
C GLY A 180 -13.40 3.19 -39.02
N VAL A 181 -13.69 1.91 -39.29
CA VAL A 181 -14.54 1.01 -38.49
C VAL A 181 -14.23 1.11 -36.99
N LYS A 182 -15.28 1.33 -36.18
CA LYS A 182 -15.23 1.35 -34.71
C LYS A 182 -15.47 -0.08 -34.22
N GLU A 183 -14.55 -0.63 -33.43
CA GLU A 183 -14.73 -1.95 -32.79
C GLU A 183 -14.84 -1.79 -31.27
N SER A 184 -15.96 -2.21 -30.69
CA SER A 184 -16.13 -2.37 -29.25
C SER A 184 -15.94 -3.83 -28.89
N CYS A 185 -14.99 -4.14 -28.01
CA CYS A 185 -14.89 -5.47 -27.41
C CYS A 185 -15.67 -5.47 -26.09
N GLU A 186 -16.86 -6.04 -26.08
CA GLU A 186 -17.54 -6.43 -24.85
C GLU A 186 -16.94 -7.78 -24.42
N ASP A 187 -16.10 -7.77 -23.40
CA ASP A 187 -15.61 -8.99 -22.75
C ASP A 187 -16.56 -9.29 -21.58
N ASP A 188 -17.37 -10.35 -21.70
CA ASP A 188 -18.48 -10.69 -20.79
C ASP A 188 -18.05 -10.98 -19.34
N HIS A 189 -16.76 -10.87 -18.99
CA HIS A 189 -16.22 -11.19 -17.66
C HIS A 189 -15.58 -10.00 -16.94
N LEU A 190 -15.72 -8.77 -17.44
CA LEU A 190 -15.39 -7.53 -16.73
C LEU A 190 -16.60 -6.59 -16.71
N PRO A 191 -16.90 -5.90 -15.58
CA PRO A 191 -18.12 -5.12 -15.46
C PRO A 191 -18.15 -3.82 -16.31
N ARG A 192 -17.16 -3.58 -17.20
CA ARG A 192 -17.08 -2.39 -18.07
C ARG A 192 -16.32 -2.68 -19.38
N PRO A 193 -16.82 -2.24 -20.55
CA PRO A 193 -16.23 -2.53 -21.86
C PRO A 193 -14.93 -1.77 -22.15
N ASP A 194 -14.09 -2.39 -22.98
CA ASP A 194 -12.85 -1.83 -23.53
C ASP A 194 -13.09 -1.32 -24.97
N TYR A 195 -12.58 -0.13 -25.29
CA TYR A 195 -12.81 0.52 -26.60
C TYR A 195 -11.52 0.69 -27.40
N THR A 196 -11.57 0.34 -28.69
CA THR A 196 -10.49 0.52 -29.67
C THR A 196 -11.02 1.20 -30.93
N ALA A 197 -10.37 2.28 -31.39
CA ALA A 197 -10.72 2.92 -32.66
C ALA A 197 -9.47 3.29 -33.49
N ALA A 198 -9.51 3.12 -34.81
CA ALA A 198 -8.39 3.41 -35.71
C ALA A 198 -8.76 4.41 -36.83
N ILE A 199 -7.83 5.32 -37.18
CA ILE A 199 -7.99 6.30 -38.27
C ILE A 199 -6.69 6.51 -39.06
N VAL A 200 -6.78 6.78 -40.36
CA VAL A 200 -5.65 7.17 -41.22
C VAL A 200 -5.71 8.68 -41.50
N VAL A 201 -4.65 9.42 -41.16
CA VAL A 201 -4.57 10.89 -41.34
C VAL A 201 -3.53 11.26 -42.42
N PRO A 202 -3.87 12.00 -43.49
CA PRO A 202 -2.93 12.33 -44.57
C PRO A 202 -1.69 13.15 -44.14
N VAL A 203 -0.52 12.87 -44.73
CA VAL A 203 0.83 13.36 -44.35
C VAL A 203 1.05 14.87 -44.58
N VAL A 204 0.16 15.56 -45.31
CA VAL A 204 0.33 16.99 -45.63
C VAL A 204 0.13 17.92 -44.42
N LEU A 205 -0.32 17.40 -43.26
CA LEU A 205 -0.48 18.14 -42.00
C LEU A 205 0.74 18.12 -41.07
N ILE A 206 1.87 17.51 -41.47
CA ILE A 206 3.04 17.29 -40.60
C ILE A 206 4.21 18.22 -40.95
N LEU A 207 3.99 19.53 -40.99
CA LEU A 207 5.08 20.52 -40.96
C LEU A 207 4.62 21.82 -40.27
N LEU A 208 4.46 21.77 -38.94
CA LEU A 208 4.73 22.84 -37.97
C LEU A 208 4.40 22.32 -36.56
N SER A 209 5.30 22.57 -35.62
CA SER A 209 5.45 21.97 -34.29
C SER A 209 4.37 22.28 -33.23
N ALA A 210 3.14 22.57 -33.63
CA ALA A 210 1.98 22.69 -32.73
C ALA A 210 0.72 22.61 -33.57
N LEU A 211 -0.17 21.63 -33.35
CA LEU A 211 -1.60 21.54 -33.78
C LEU A 211 -2.00 20.11 -34.21
N VAL A 212 -2.01 19.17 -33.26
CA VAL A 212 -3.17 18.28 -33.13
C VAL A 212 -3.61 18.42 -31.68
N GLY A 213 -4.49 19.37 -31.44
CA GLY A 213 -5.16 19.54 -30.16
C GLY A 213 -6.15 18.40 -29.98
N VAL A 214 -5.69 17.23 -29.57
CA VAL A 214 -6.55 16.26 -28.89
C VAL A 214 -6.90 16.92 -27.55
N VAL A 215 -8.04 17.60 -27.48
CA VAL A 215 -8.53 18.16 -26.20
C VAL A 215 -9.07 16.98 -25.38
N MET A 216 -8.17 16.35 -24.64
CA MET A 216 -8.51 15.53 -23.47
C MET A 216 -8.01 16.21 -22.22
N TYR A 217 -8.85 17.13 -21.73
CA TYR A 217 -8.65 17.81 -20.46
C TYR A 217 -9.15 16.93 -19.31
N TYR A 218 -8.40 15.91 -18.93
CA TYR A 218 -8.62 15.18 -17.67
C TYR A 218 -7.31 14.73 -17.04
N ARG A 219 -6.72 15.61 -16.22
CA ARG A 219 -5.73 15.24 -15.19
C ARG A 219 -5.58 16.36 -14.16
N ARG A 220 -6.36 16.32 -13.07
CA ARG A 220 -5.97 16.76 -11.70
C ARG A 220 -7.10 16.86 -10.66
N ARG A 221 -8.38 16.97 -11.03
CA ARG A 221 -9.39 17.47 -10.06
C ARG A 221 -10.03 16.44 -9.11
N ALA A 222 -10.24 15.18 -9.51
CA ALA A 222 -10.80 14.15 -8.61
C ALA A 222 -9.88 13.82 -7.42
N LYS A 223 -8.55 13.85 -7.62
CA LYS A 223 -7.58 13.78 -6.51
C LYS A 223 -7.58 15.06 -5.67
N GLN A 224 -7.78 16.24 -6.28
CA GLN A 224 -7.83 17.51 -5.55
C GLN A 224 -9.08 17.66 -4.69
N GLU A 225 -10.24 17.10 -5.04
CA GLU A 225 -11.45 17.18 -4.19
C GLU A 225 -11.42 16.20 -3.01
N LYS A 226 -10.75 15.04 -3.15
CA LYS A 226 -10.41 14.19 -1.99
C LYS A 226 -9.41 14.88 -1.07
N VAL A 227 -8.33 15.41 -1.64
CA VAL A 227 -7.37 16.26 -0.91
C VAL A 227 -8.07 17.42 -0.22
N LYS A 228 -9.02 18.09 -0.87
CA LYS A 228 -9.73 19.25 -0.32
C LYS A 228 -10.68 18.84 0.82
N ARG A 229 -11.42 17.74 0.68
CA ARG A 229 -12.24 17.15 1.77
C ARG A 229 -11.38 16.70 2.96
N ASP A 230 -10.25 16.04 2.72
CA ASP A 230 -9.34 15.57 3.79
C ASP A 230 -8.59 16.75 4.47
N ILE A 231 -8.38 17.87 3.75
CA ILE A 231 -7.79 19.10 4.31
C ILE A 231 -8.83 19.88 5.14
N GLU A 232 -10.11 19.89 4.75
CA GLU A 232 -11.16 20.71 5.37
C GLU A 232 -11.77 20.10 6.63
N THR A 233 -11.60 18.78 6.87
CA THR A 233 -12.29 18.11 7.97
C THR A 233 -11.53 18.06 9.30
N GLU A 234 -10.20 18.24 9.35
CA GLU A 234 -9.32 18.20 10.56
C GLU A 234 -9.58 17.07 11.61
N GLU A 235 -10.56 16.19 11.39
CA GLU A 235 -10.95 15.08 12.25
C GLU A 235 -9.92 13.95 12.11
N ASP A 236 -9.12 13.77 13.16
CA ASP A 236 -8.32 12.57 13.47
C ASP A 236 -7.85 11.76 12.26
N LEU A 237 -7.03 12.36 11.40
CA LEU A 237 -6.31 11.66 10.34
C LEU A 237 -5.35 10.63 10.96
N LYS A 238 -5.82 9.39 11.16
CA LYS A 238 -5.00 8.32 11.74
C LYS A 238 -3.78 8.02 10.86
N GLU A 239 -3.96 8.07 9.54
CA GLU A 239 -2.93 7.70 8.58
C GLU A 239 -3.01 8.55 7.30
N PHE A 240 -1.87 9.11 6.90
CA PHE A 240 -1.67 9.78 5.63
C PHE A 240 -0.78 8.91 4.73
N ASP A 241 -1.27 8.53 3.56
CA ASP A 241 -0.48 7.83 2.55
C ASP A 241 -0.41 8.66 1.27
N LEU A 242 0.77 9.26 1.01
CA LEU A 242 1.01 10.09 -0.17
C LEU A 242 0.82 9.30 -1.47
N SER A 243 0.99 7.98 -1.41
CA SER A 243 0.86 7.07 -2.52
C SER A 243 -0.56 7.06 -3.12
N LYS A 244 -1.57 7.43 -2.34
CA LYS A 244 -2.99 7.57 -2.74
C LYS A 244 -3.25 8.88 -3.50
N TYR A 245 -2.32 9.82 -3.46
CA TYR A 245 -2.44 11.15 -4.06
C TYR A 245 -1.45 11.32 -5.22
N ASP A 246 -0.36 12.06 -5.02
CA ASP A 246 0.68 12.32 -6.01
C ASP A 246 2.04 11.90 -5.42
N ARG A 247 2.66 10.87 -6.02
CA ARG A 247 3.94 10.30 -5.60
C ARG A 247 5.11 11.16 -6.08
N SER A 248 5.14 12.40 -5.63
CA SER A 248 6.14 13.40 -5.99
C SER A 248 6.47 14.31 -4.81
N GLU A 249 7.64 14.95 -4.86
CA GLU A 249 8.02 15.97 -3.90
C GLU A 249 7.05 17.16 -3.94
N GLU A 250 6.58 17.58 -5.12
CA GLU A 250 5.59 18.65 -5.23
C GLU A 250 4.25 18.27 -4.61
N GLY A 251 3.85 17.01 -4.74
CA GLY A 251 2.69 16.43 -4.08
C GLY A 251 2.80 16.53 -2.56
N PHE A 252 3.95 16.10 -2.01
CA PHE A 252 4.25 16.22 -0.58
C PHE A 252 4.20 17.69 -0.11
N LEU A 253 4.87 18.61 -0.81
CA LEU A 253 4.92 20.02 -0.40
C LEU A 253 3.53 20.68 -0.35
N LYS A 254 2.60 20.28 -1.22
CA LYS A 254 1.20 20.74 -1.18
C LYS A 254 0.41 20.16 -0.01
N LEU A 255 0.74 18.94 0.40
CA LEU A 255 0.01 18.16 1.42
C LEU A 255 0.73 18.08 2.77
N GLN A 256 1.85 18.79 2.96
CA GLN A 256 2.66 18.77 4.17
C GLN A 256 1.86 19.04 5.46
N LYS A 257 0.79 19.84 5.37
CA LYS A 257 -0.11 20.11 6.51
C LYS A 257 -0.81 18.86 7.03
N MET A 258 -1.16 17.92 6.13
CA MET A 258 -1.78 16.65 6.52
C MET A 258 -0.83 15.79 7.34
N VAL A 259 0.48 15.84 7.03
CA VAL A 259 1.51 15.10 7.79
C VAL A 259 1.61 15.61 9.22
N LYS A 260 1.41 16.91 9.44
CA LYS A 260 1.41 17.51 10.78
C LYS A 260 0.25 17.01 11.66
N SER A 261 -0.93 16.84 11.07
CA SER A 261 -2.14 16.44 11.79
C SER A 261 -2.27 14.92 11.95
N CYS A 262 -1.52 14.12 11.17
CA CYS A 262 -1.67 12.68 11.19
C CYS A 262 -0.80 11.96 12.24
N ARG A 263 -1.22 10.75 12.63
CA ARG A 263 -0.39 9.87 13.50
C ARG A 263 0.63 9.04 12.74
N LYS A 264 0.29 8.61 11.52
CA LYS A 264 1.15 7.79 10.66
C LYS A 264 1.27 8.42 9.27
N ALA A 265 2.49 8.63 8.79
CA ALA A 265 2.76 9.15 7.46
C ALA A 265 3.53 8.13 6.61
N GLN A 266 2.88 7.63 5.56
CA GLN A 266 3.47 6.78 4.53
C GLN A 266 3.90 7.63 3.33
N LEU A 267 5.22 7.85 3.20
CA LEU A 267 5.83 8.65 2.16
C LEU A 267 6.80 7.81 1.31
N ARG A 268 6.57 6.50 1.24
CA ARG A 268 7.44 5.55 0.53
C ARG A 268 7.42 5.78 -0.99
N LYS A 269 8.57 5.64 -1.65
CA LYS A 269 8.67 5.72 -3.14
C LYS A 269 8.02 6.99 -3.72
N CYS A 270 8.19 8.14 -3.05
CA CYS A 270 7.56 9.40 -3.40
C CYS A 270 8.53 10.43 -4.02
N LYS A 271 9.74 10.01 -4.39
CA LYS A 271 10.79 10.86 -4.97
C LYS A 271 11.16 12.04 -4.07
N LEU A 272 11.05 11.87 -2.75
CA LEU A 272 11.41 12.89 -1.78
C LEU A 272 12.92 13.11 -1.76
N THR A 273 13.33 14.37 -1.54
CA THR A 273 14.73 14.77 -1.48
C THR A 273 15.07 15.41 -0.13
N GLU A 274 16.26 16.01 -0.02
CA GLU A 274 16.66 16.82 1.13
C GLU A 274 15.66 17.95 1.45
N LYS A 275 15.07 18.59 0.44
CA LYS A 275 14.09 19.67 0.62
C LYS A 275 12.85 19.18 1.37
N SER A 276 12.39 17.99 1.05
CA SER A 276 11.29 17.34 1.77
C SER A 276 11.66 17.04 3.23
N CYS A 277 12.91 16.66 3.50
CA CYS A 277 13.39 16.39 4.86
C CYS A 277 13.46 17.65 5.73
N GLU A 278 13.79 18.81 5.15
CA GLU A 278 13.75 20.09 5.85
C GLU A 278 12.33 20.44 6.30
N VAL A 279 11.35 20.26 5.41
CA VAL A 279 9.93 20.42 5.75
C VAL A 279 9.48 19.46 6.84
N LEU A 280 9.87 18.18 6.72
CA LEU A 280 9.54 17.17 7.73
C LEU A 280 10.17 17.48 9.09
N ALA A 281 11.40 18.02 9.11
CA ALA A 281 12.01 18.50 10.34
C ALA A 281 11.15 19.57 11.01
N SER A 282 10.63 20.55 10.24
CA SER A 282 9.68 21.55 10.74
C SER A 282 8.39 20.94 11.29
N VAL A 283 7.92 19.85 10.70
CA VAL A 283 6.75 19.12 11.23
C VAL A 283 7.09 18.46 12.56
N LEU A 284 8.25 17.81 12.67
CA LEU A 284 8.70 17.14 13.89
C LEU A 284 9.00 18.10 15.04
N THR A 285 9.43 19.34 14.76
CA THR A 285 9.63 20.36 15.80
C THR A 285 8.33 21.03 16.24
N SER A 286 7.28 20.93 15.44
CA SER A 286 5.95 21.45 15.79
C SER A 286 5.22 20.50 16.76
N ASN A 287 4.13 20.95 17.40
CA ASN A 287 3.26 20.09 18.21
C ASN A 287 2.43 19.15 17.33
N SER A 288 3.09 18.30 16.57
CA SER A 288 2.48 17.29 15.70
C SER A 288 1.99 16.09 16.51
N CYS A 289 1.08 15.33 15.90
CA CYS A 289 0.61 14.04 16.40
C CYS A 289 1.39 12.86 15.79
N LEU A 290 2.46 13.15 15.03
CA LEU A 290 3.17 12.15 14.23
C LEU A 290 3.98 11.20 15.11
N THR A 291 3.60 9.93 15.06
CA THR A 291 4.20 8.82 15.82
C THR A 291 4.91 7.82 14.91
N GLU A 292 4.47 7.67 13.65
CA GLU A 292 5.11 6.80 12.67
C GLU A 292 5.40 7.56 11.37
N LEU A 293 6.67 7.53 10.93
CA LEU A 293 7.12 8.17 9.70
C LEU A 293 7.85 7.16 8.83
N ASP A 294 7.37 7.03 7.60
CA ASP A 294 7.94 6.10 6.64
C ASP A 294 8.41 6.80 5.38
N LEU A 295 9.72 6.87 5.22
CA LEU A 295 10.41 7.53 4.12
C LEU A 295 11.09 6.54 3.18
N SER A 296 10.75 5.25 3.29
CA SER A 296 11.47 4.18 2.60
C SER A 296 11.47 4.35 1.07
N ASN A 297 12.57 3.97 0.41
CA ASN A 297 12.76 4.06 -1.04
C ASN A 297 12.66 5.50 -1.58
N ASN A 298 13.24 6.47 -0.87
CA ASN A 298 13.48 7.83 -1.37
C ASN A 298 14.97 8.13 -1.31
N LYS A 299 15.53 8.76 -2.33
CA LYS A 299 16.97 9.06 -2.39
C LYS A 299 17.31 10.30 -1.55
N LEU A 300 17.21 10.15 -0.22
CA LEU A 300 17.43 11.24 0.73
C LEU A 300 18.92 11.56 0.89
N CYS A 301 19.78 10.54 0.80
CA CYS A 301 21.21 10.63 1.10
C CYS A 301 21.48 11.10 2.55
N ASP A 302 22.76 11.21 2.91
CA ASP A 302 23.15 11.70 4.23
C ASP A 302 22.69 13.15 4.47
N SER A 303 22.63 13.98 3.43
CA SER A 303 22.22 15.38 3.55
C SER A 303 20.74 15.52 3.94
N GLY A 304 19.84 14.76 3.31
CA GLY A 304 18.42 14.72 3.68
C GLY A 304 18.23 14.22 5.11
N VAL A 305 18.92 13.15 5.51
CA VAL A 305 18.85 12.66 6.89
C VAL A 305 19.39 13.70 7.88
N LYS A 306 20.50 14.37 7.58
CA LYS A 306 21.02 15.47 8.41
C LYS A 306 19.99 16.58 8.61
N LYS A 307 19.20 16.95 7.60
CA LYS A 307 18.09 17.89 7.74
C LYS A 307 16.99 17.35 8.65
N LEU A 308 16.55 16.11 8.42
CA LEU A 308 15.53 15.46 9.25
C LEU A 308 15.93 15.39 10.73
N CYS A 309 17.22 15.13 10.99
CA CYS A 309 17.80 15.06 12.33
C CYS A 309 17.66 16.35 13.14
N THR A 310 17.52 17.51 12.49
CA THR A 310 17.24 18.77 13.22
C THR A 310 15.87 18.74 13.90
N GLY A 311 14.89 18.04 13.31
CA GLY A 311 13.58 17.80 13.91
C GLY A 311 13.60 16.75 15.03
N LEU A 312 14.36 15.66 14.84
CA LEU A 312 14.49 14.58 15.83
C LEU A 312 15.17 15.03 17.14
N GLN A 313 15.99 16.08 17.08
CA GLN A 313 16.61 16.70 18.26
C GLN A 313 15.60 17.43 19.15
N CYS A 314 14.39 17.72 18.66
CA CYS A 314 13.41 18.47 19.42
C CYS A 314 12.83 17.62 20.57
N PRO A 315 12.84 18.10 21.83
CA PRO A 315 12.27 17.37 22.97
C PRO A 315 10.78 17.02 22.81
N ASN A 316 10.04 17.83 22.03
CA ASN A 316 8.61 17.62 21.77
C ASN A 316 8.34 16.61 20.65
N CYS A 317 9.37 16.04 20.03
CA CYS A 317 9.20 15.03 18.99
C CYS A 317 8.57 13.77 19.59
N LYS A 318 7.38 13.42 19.11
CA LYS A 318 6.61 12.24 19.53
C LYS A 318 6.83 11.02 18.64
N LEU A 319 7.83 11.07 17.76
CA LEU A 319 8.06 10.00 16.79
C LEU A 319 8.53 8.73 17.51
N GLU A 320 7.78 7.65 17.32
CA GLU A 320 8.03 6.32 17.89
C GLU A 320 8.64 5.37 16.86
N LYS A 321 8.27 5.50 15.57
CA LYS A 321 8.75 4.62 14.50
C LYS A 321 9.27 5.44 13.32
N LEU A 322 10.53 5.20 12.94
CA LEU A 322 11.17 5.83 11.79
C LEU A 322 11.69 4.77 10.83
N ARG A 323 11.15 4.75 9.61
CA ARG A 323 11.57 3.83 8.54
C ARG A 323 12.28 4.60 7.43
N LEU A 324 13.55 4.29 7.26
CA LEU A 324 14.48 4.86 6.27
C LEU A 324 15.08 3.75 5.38
N TYR A 325 14.29 2.72 5.10
CA TYR A 325 14.72 1.60 4.25
C TYR A 325 15.09 2.11 2.86
N ASN A 326 16.26 1.72 2.34
CA ASN A 326 16.71 2.09 0.99
C ASN A 326 16.63 3.61 0.71
N CYS A 327 17.32 4.40 1.54
CA CYS A 327 17.35 5.86 1.46
C CYS A 327 18.70 6.43 0.99
N SER A 328 19.64 5.57 0.58
CA SER A 328 21.02 5.91 0.21
C SER A 328 21.82 6.55 1.35
N ILE A 329 21.59 6.08 2.59
CA ILE A 329 22.27 6.56 3.80
C ILE A 329 23.61 5.85 3.94
N ARG A 330 24.65 6.58 4.32
CA ARG A 330 25.99 6.07 4.62
C ARG A 330 26.37 6.40 6.06
N GLU A 331 27.66 6.32 6.38
CA GLU A 331 28.21 6.59 7.70
C GLU A 331 27.73 7.94 8.27
N GLU A 332 27.81 9.01 7.47
CA GLU A 332 27.52 10.37 7.90
C GLU A 332 26.05 10.59 8.29
N GLY A 333 25.12 9.95 7.58
CA GLY A 333 23.70 9.97 7.92
C GLY A 333 23.42 9.21 9.22
N CYS A 334 24.07 8.06 9.42
CA CYS A 334 23.95 7.30 10.68
C CYS A 334 24.57 8.05 11.86
N ALA A 335 25.71 8.71 11.67
CA ALA A 335 26.33 9.57 12.66
C ALA A 335 25.40 10.72 13.08
N ALA A 336 24.72 11.34 12.10
CA ALA A 336 23.75 12.40 12.36
C ALA A 336 22.54 11.89 13.15
N LEU A 337 21.99 10.72 12.81
CA LEU A 337 20.88 10.10 13.54
C LEU A 337 21.27 9.76 14.98
N ALA A 338 22.41 9.10 15.17
CA ALA A 338 22.93 8.76 16.49
C ALA A 338 23.12 10.01 17.36
N SER A 339 23.75 11.05 16.81
CA SER A 339 23.96 12.32 17.49
C SER A 339 22.64 13.03 17.84
N ALA A 340 21.68 13.04 16.91
CA ALA A 340 20.38 13.66 17.13
C ALA A 340 19.59 13.00 18.27
N LEU A 341 19.57 11.67 18.30
CA LEU A 341 18.85 10.91 19.31
C LEU A 341 19.54 11.01 20.69
N LYS A 342 20.88 11.01 20.75
CA LYS A 342 21.61 11.27 22.01
C LYS A 342 21.31 12.65 22.58
N LYS A 343 21.19 13.67 21.73
CA LYS A 343 20.85 15.04 22.14
C LYS A 343 19.40 15.19 22.61
N ASN A 344 18.55 14.19 22.40
CA ASN A 344 17.16 14.16 22.83
C ASN A 344 16.89 13.00 23.80
N PRO A 345 17.25 13.12 25.10
CA PRO A 345 17.00 12.07 26.10
C PRO A 345 15.51 11.75 26.31
N SER A 346 14.63 12.70 25.98
CA SER A 346 13.17 12.53 26.02
C SER A 346 12.61 11.90 24.74
N SER A 347 13.44 11.48 23.79
CA SER A 347 13.00 10.84 22.56
C SER A 347 12.02 9.68 22.84
N HIS A 348 11.00 9.59 21.99
CA HIS A 348 9.99 8.53 22.00
C HIS A 348 10.36 7.39 21.05
N LEU A 349 11.44 7.51 20.27
CA LEU A 349 11.75 6.57 19.21
C LEU A 349 12.03 5.16 19.78
N ARG A 350 11.22 4.20 19.34
CA ARG A 350 11.27 2.77 19.70
C ARG A 350 11.73 1.91 18.54
N GLU A 351 11.34 2.24 17.31
CA GLU A 351 11.71 1.48 16.12
C GLU A 351 12.50 2.33 15.14
N LEU A 352 13.68 1.85 14.75
CA LEU A 352 14.49 2.45 13.71
C LEU A 352 14.83 1.41 12.63
N ASN A 353 14.42 1.70 11.39
CA ASN A 353 14.77 0.87 10.24
C ASN A 353 15.69 1.61 9.26
N LEU A 354 16.91 1.09 9.12
CA LEU A 354 17.96 1.58 8.25
C LEU A 354 18.38 0.54 7.20
N SER A 355 17.57 -0.50 7.01
CA SER A 355 17.86 -1.60 6.10
C SER A 355 18.05 -1.15 4.64
N ASN A 356 18.88 -1.87 3.87
CA ASN A 356 19.25 -1.56 2.48
C ASN A 356 19.86 -0.16 2.31
N ASN A 357 20.68 0.25 3.26
CA ASN A 357 21.56 1.41 3.16
C ASN A 357 23.02 0.94 3.23
N GLU A 358 23.99 1.84 3.14
CA GLU A 358 25.42 1.49 3.14
C GLU A 358 26.18 2.19 4.28
N PRO A 359 25.75 2.07 5.56
CA PRO A 359 26.48 2.68 6.65
C PRO A 359 27.83 2.02 6.93
N GLY A 360 27.98 0.73 6.59
CA GLY A 360 29.16 -0.06 6.92
C GLY A 360 29.40 -0.15 8.43
N ASP A 361 30.56 -0.71 8.80
CA ASP A 361 30.93 -0.86 10.21
C ASP A 361 31.13 0.49 10.91
N SER A 362 31.62 1.52 10.19
CA SER A 362 31.83 2.86 10.74
C SER A 362 30.52 3.54 11.13
N GLY A 363 29.51 3.51 10.26
CA GLY A 363 28.18 4.02 10.57
C GLY A 363 27.49 3.25 11.70
N VAL A 364 27.63 1.92 11.71
CA VAL A 364 27.09 1.08 12.80
C VAL A 364 27.80 1.32 14.13
N LYS A 365 29.09 1.65 14.12
CA LYS A 365 29.80 2.07 15.33
C LYS A 365 29.20 3.33 15.93
N LYS A 366 28.78 4.30 15.11
CA LYS A 366 28.06 5.49 15.59
C LYS A 366 26.69 5.16 16.18
N LEU A 367 25.96 4.22 15.56
CA LEU A 367 24.70 3.72 16.13
C LEU A 367 24.94 2.94 17.43
N SER A 368 26.05 2.20 17.52
CA SER A 368 26.46 1.49 18.74
C SER A 368 26.73 2.49 19.87
N ASP A 369 27.38 3.63 19.57
CA ASP A 369 27.56 4.68 20.56
C ASP A 369 26.20 5.17 21.11
N LEU A 370 25.14 5.24 20.28
CA LEU A 370 23.78 5.56 20.72
C LEU A 370 23.18 4.45 21.60
N LEU A 371 23.36 3.18 21.25
CA LEU A 371 22.86 2.06 22.05
C LEU A 371 23.57 1.92 23.40
N GLU A 372 24.82 2.40 23.51
CA GLU A 372 25.57 2.49 24.78
C GLU A 372 24.97 3.56 25.73
N ASP A 373 24.18 4.50 25.21
CA ASP A 373 23.52 5.55 26.00
C ASP A 373 22.39 4.99 26.87
N PRO A 374 22.40 5.17 28.20
CA PRO A 374 21.35 4.69 29.10
C PRO A 374 19.95 5.28 28.83
N HIS A 375 19.87 6.44 28.18
CA HIS A 375 18.62 7.06 27.79
C HIS A 375 18.08 6.57 26.44
N CYS A 376 18.82 5.69 25.75
CA CYS A 376 18.33 5.06 24.52
C CYS A 376 17.14 4.14 24.82
N LYS A 377 16.00 4.44 24.18
CA LYS A 377 14.75 3.68 24.33
C LYS A 377 14.42 2.83 23.10
N LEU A 378 15.37 2.62 22.20
CA LEU A 378 15.14 1.77 21.02
C LEU A 378 14.84 0.34 21.47
N GLU A 379 13.70 -0.16 21.02
CA GLU A 379 13.21 -1.53 21.24
C GLU A 379 13.46 -2.41 20.02
N LYS A 380 13.48 -1.81 18.81
CA LYS A 380 13.72 -2.51 17.54
C LYS A 380 14.70 -1.76 16.65
N LEU A 381 15.73 -2.47 16.20
CA LEU A 381 16.73 -1.98 15.26
C LEU A 381 16.87 -2.91 14.05
N GLU A 382 16.56 -2.37 12.88
CA GLU A 382 16.59 -3.09 11.60
C GLU A 382 17.78 -2.59 10.75
N LEU A 383 18.75 -3.48 10.54
CA LEU A 383 19.99 -3.23 9.78
C LEU A 383 20.20 -4.32 8.70
N TYR A 384 19.11 -4.77 8.07
CA TYR A 384 19.19 -5.75 6.98
C TYR A 384 19.98 -5.15 5.81
N ASN A 385 20.95 -5.90 5.26
CA ASN A 385 21.76 -5.48 4.11
C ASN A 385 22.35 -4.07 4.29
N CYS A 386 23.22 -3.91 5.30
CA CYS A 386 23.86 -2.65 5.68
C CYS A 386 25.39 -2.66 5.53
N SER A 387 25.93 -3.67 4.83
CA SER A 387 27.38 -3.90 4.65
C SER A 387 28.15 -4.05 5.97
N ILE A 388 27.54 -4.72 6.95
CA ILE A 388 28.11 -4.96 8.28
C ILE A 388 29.00 -6.20 8.25
N THR A 389 30.19 -6.09 8.84
CA THR A 389 31.12 -7.21 9.01
C THR A 389 31.21 -7.63 10.49
N GLU A 390 32.25 -8.38 10.85
CA GLU A 390 32.52 -8.74 12.24
C GLU A 390 32.74 -7.50 13.14
N GLU A 391 33.30 -6.42 12.59
CA GLU A 391 33.63 -5.21 13.37
C GLU A 391 32.37 -4.48 13.83
N GLY A 392 31.41 -4.25 12.94
CA GLY A 392 30.14 -3.61 13.30
C GLY A 392 29.31 -4.47 14.25
N CYS A 393 29.31 -5.79 14.08
CA CYS A 393 28.68 -6.70 15.04
C CYS A 393 29.35 -6.67 16.42
N ALA A 394 30.68 -6.59 16.47
CA ALA A 394 31.41 -6.45 17.72
C ALA A 394 31.09 -5.13 18.43
N ALA A 395 30.95 -4.02 17.67
CA ALA A 395 30.56 -2.73 18.21
C ALA A 395 29.15 -2.77 18.84
N LEU A 396 28.17 -3.34 18.13
CA LEU A 396 26.81 -3.50 18.65
C LEU A 396 26.78 -4.36 19.91
N ALA A 397 27.46 -5.52 19.89
CA ALA A 397 27.53 -6.42 21.03
C ALA A 397 28.16 -5.75 22.26
N SER A 398 29.24 -4.99 22.05
CA SER A 398 29.94 -4.25 23.11
C SER A 398 29.06 -3.16 23.72
N ALA A 399 28.40 -2.35 22.88
CA ALA A 399 27.53 -1.27 23.32
C ALA A 399 26.36 -1.79 24.18
N LEU A 400 25.66 -2.83 23.70
CA LEU A 400 24.54 -3.43 24.42
C LEU A 400 24.98 -4.07 25.74
N LYS A 401 26.17 -4.67 25.78
CA LYS A 401 26.73 -5.25 27.02
C LYS A 401 27.04 -4.19 28.09
N LYS A 402 27.45 -3.00 27.65
CA LYS A 402 27.72 -1.86 28.54
C LYS A 402 26.46 -1.12 28.98
N ASN A 403 25.35 -1.24 28.24
CA ASN A 403 24.06 -0.66 28.60
C ASN A 403 23.10 -1.74 29.15
N PRO A 404 23.16 -2.06 30.46
CA PRO A 404 22.29 -3.08 31.05
C PRO A 404 20.81 -2.67 31.13
N SER A 405 20.51 -1.38 30.95
CA SER A 405 19.16 -0.82 30.87
C SER A 405 18.66 -0.67 29.43
N SER A 406 19.33 -1.33 28.47
CA SER A 406 18.89 -1.30 27.08
C SER A 406 17.46 -1.82 26.97
N HIS A 407 16.66 -1.14 26.16
CA HIS A 407 15.29 -1.55 25.85
C HIS A 407 15.22 -2.46 24.62
N LEU A 408 16.37 -2.75 23.97
CA LEU A 408 16.38 -3.44 22.69
C LEU A 408 15.90 -4.89 22.86
N ARG A 409 14.81 -5.21 22.16
CA ARG A 409 14.17 -6.53 22.09
C ARG A 409 14.40 -7.20 20.76
N GLU A 410 14.43 -6.43 19.68
CA GLU A 410 14.57 -6.95 18.32
C GLU A 410 15.79 -6.37 17.61
N LEU A 411 16.67 -7.26 17.12
CA LEU A 411 17.82 -6.89 16.31
C LEU A 411 17.85 -7.71 15.02
N ASN A 412 17.81 -7.01 13.89
CA ASN A 412 17.94 -7.63 12.57
C ASN A 412 19.25 -7.24 11.89
N LEU A 413 20.11 -8.24 11.67
CA LEU A 413 21.40 -8.12 11.00
C LEU A 413 21.47 -8.96 9.72
N SER A 414 20.33 -9.41 9.21
CA SER A 414 20.24 -10.29 8.04
C SER A 414 20.86 -9.69 6.78
N ASN A 415 21.37 -10.53 5.87
CA ASN A 415 22.07 -10.15 4.64
C ASN A 415 23.27 -9.23 4.88
N ASN A 416 23.97 -9.40 6.00
CA ASN A 416 25.29 -8.83 6.24
C ASN A 416 26.36 -9.94 6.25
N LYS A 417 27.62 -9.60 6.46
CA LYS A 417 28.73 -10.57 6.46
C LYS A 417 29.49 -10.62 7.80
N PRO A 418 28.82 -10.78 8.96
CA PRO A 418 29.54 -10.90 10.22
C PRO A 418 30.31 -12.21 10.36
N GLY A 419 29.89 -13.27 9.66
CA GLY A 419 30.47 -14.60 9.78
C GLY A 419 30.32 -15.18 11.20
N HIS A 420 30.99 -16.31 11.44
CA HIS A 420 31.01 -16.94 12.77
C HIS A 420 31.74 -16.07 13.82
N SER A 421 32.75 -15.30 13.42
CA SER A 421 33.47 -14.37 14.31
C SER A 421 32.57 -13.27 14.88
N GLY A 422 31.80 -12.59 14.04
CA GLY A 422 30.85 -11.57 14.50
C GLY A 422 29.72 -12.18 15.35
N VAL A 423 29.21 -13.35 14.97
CA VAL A 423 28.21 -14.08 15.77
C VAL A 423 28.75 -14.52 17.13
N LYS A 424 30.04 -14.86 17.22
CA LYS A 424 30.68 -15.15 18.52
C LYS A 424 30.65 -13.93 19.44
N LYS A 425 30.81 -12.71 18.92
CA LYS A 425 30.67 -11.47 19.70
C LYS A 425 29.23 -11.24 20.16
N LEU A 426 28.25 -11.47 19.29
CA LEU A 426 26.83 -11.44 19.67
C LEU A 426 26.51 -12.51 20.73
N SER A 427 27.11 -13.69 20.61
CA SER A 427 26.97 -14.78 21.59
C SER A 427 27.55 -14.38 22.96
N ASP A 428 28.64 -13.61 22.99
CA ASP A 428 29.19 -13.08 24.24
C ASP A 428 28.29 -12.04 24.92
N LEU A 429 27.46 -11.32 24.15
CA LEU A 429 26.38 -10.48 24.67
C LEU A 429 25.23 -11.34 25.21
N LEU A 430 24.78 -12.37 24.47
CA LEU A 430 23.66 -13.23 24.88
C LEU A 430 23.93 -14.03 26.17
N LYS A 431 25.21 -14.27 26.50
CA LYS A 431 25.63 -14.84 27.79
C LYS A 431 25.32 -13.92 28.99
N ASP A 432 25.17 -12.62 28.77
CA ASP A 432 24.87 -11.66 29.84
C ASP A 432 23.41 -11.79 30.27
N GLN A 433 23.17 -12.00 31.57
CA GLN A 433 21.84 -12.15 32.16
C GLN A 433 20.96 -10.90 32.01
N ARG A 434 21.57 -9.75 31.74
CA ARG A 434 20.88 -8.47 31.54
C ARG A 434 20.47 -8.25 30.08
N CYS A 435 20.87 -9.14 29.17
CA CYS A 435 20.49 -9.04 27.77
C CYS A 435 18.98 -9.28 27.59
N THR A 436 18.29 -8.30 27.03
CA THR A 436 16.83 -8.26 26.86
C THR A 436 16.34 -8.71 25.48
N LEU A 437 17.25 -9.10 24.58
CA LEU A 437 16.88 -9.48 23.22
C LEU A 437 15.92 -10.68 23.22
N GLU A 438 14.81 -10.51 22.50
CA GLU A 438 13.73 -11.48 22.30
C GLU A 438 13.75 -12.03 20.87
N THR A 439 14.13 -11.21 19.87
CA THR A 439 14.24 -11.62 18.48
C THR A 439 15.61 -11.27 17.91
N LEU A 440 16.28 -12.27 17.34
CA LEU A 440 17.55 -12.11 16.64
C LEU A 440 17.46 -12.69 15.23
N GLN A 441 17.53 -11.79 14.24
CA GLN A 441 17.45 -12.16 12.82
C GLN A 441 18.86 -12.12 12.19
N LEU A 442 19.34 -13.29 11.77
CA LEU A 442 20.66 -13.52 11.17
C LEU A 442 20.55 -14.29 9.85
N TYR A 443 19.48 -14.03 9.08
CA TYR A 443 19.29 -14.64 7.76
C TYR A 443 20.48 -14.27 6.85
N ASN A 444 21.05 -15.25 6.14
CA ASN A 444 22.15 -15.05 5.20
C ASN A 444 23.30 -14.18 5.77
N CYS A 445 23.91 -14.64 6.85
CA CYS A 445 24.99 -13.95 7.57
C CYS A 445 26.36 -14.65 7.47
N SER A 446 26.50 -15.63 6.56
CA SER A 446 27.68 -16.49 6.41
C SER A 446 28.05 -17.26 7.69
N ILE A 447 27.05 -17.73 8.43
CA ILE A 447 27.23 -18.48 9.68
C ILE A 447 27.55 -19.94 9.36
N THR A 448 28.58 -20.47 10.02
CA THR A 448 29.01 -21.87 9.97
C THR A 448 28.65 -22.60 11.26
N GLU A 449 29.01 -23.89 11.35
CA GLU A 449 28.84 -24.69 12.58
C GLU A 449 29.40 -24.00 13.83
N GLU A 450 30.52 -23.28 13.73
CA GLU A 450 31.15 -22.60 14.85
C GLU A 450 30.27 -21.47 15.41
N GLY A 451 29.60 -20.73 14.53
CA GLY A 451 28.68 -19.67 14.93
C GLY A 451 27.44 -20.24 15.63
N CYS A 452 26.89 -21.34 15.11
CA CYS A 452 25.80 -22.06 15.79
C CYS A 452 26.21 -22.64 17.14
N ALA A 453 27.43 -23.18 17.26
CA ALA A 453 27.97 -23.66 18.52
C ALA A 453 28.11 -22.52 19.55
N ALA A 454 28.56 -21.33 19.11
CA ALA A 454 28.68 -20.16 19.97
C ALA A 454 27.30 -19.69 20.48
N LEU A 455 26.31 -19.60 19.60
CA LEU A 455 24.93 -19.24 19.95
C LEU A 455 24.32 -20.26 20.92
N ALA A 456 24.42 -21.55 20.60
CA ALA A 456 23.91 -22.62 21.45
C ALA A 456 24.53 -22.58 22.86
N SER A 457 25.85 -22.42 22.93
CA SER A 457 26.57 -22.31 24.21
C SER A 457 26.14 -21.06 25.01
N ALA A 458 25.90 -19.94 24.34
CA ALA A 458 25.45 -18.72 24.99
C ALA A 458 24.06 -18.85 25.60
N LEU A 459 23.11 -19.33 24.80
CA LEU A 459 21.71 -19.50 25.18
C LEU A 459 21.52 -20.61 26.23
N LYS A 460 22.44 -21.58 26.30
CA LYS A 460 22.45 -22.60 27.35
C LYS A 460 22.91 -22.05 28.70
N LYS A 461 23.90 -21.14 28.71
CA LYS A 461 24.45 -20.57 29.94
C LYS A 461 23.51 -19.55 30.59
N ASN A 462 22.68 -18.90 29.78
CA ASN A 462 21.70 -17.96 30.25
C ASN A 462 20.42 -18.21 29.44
N PRO A 463 19.32 -18.67 30.07
CA PRO A 463 18.02 -18.76 29.42
C PRO A 463 17.52 -17.34 29.16
N SER A 464 18.11 -16.75 28.13
CA SER A 464 17.91 -15.40 27.66
C SER A 464 16.44 -15.16 27.37
N HIS A 465 16.07 -13.89 27.18
CA HIS A 465 14.73 -13.56 26.74
C HIS A 465 14.45 -14.00 25.29
N LEU A 466 15.44 -14.60 24.60
CA LEU A 466 15.33 -14.93 23.18
C LEU A 466 14.24 -15.96 22.92
N ARG A 467 13.23 -15.54 22.17
CA ARG A 467 12.07 -16.32 21.71
C ARG A 467 12.20 -16.70 20.25
N GLU A 468 12.80 -15.82 19.44
CA GLU A 468 12.90 -16.02 18.01
C GLU A 468 14.35 -15.95 17.53
N LEU A 469 14.78 -16.99 16.82
CA LEU A 469 16.09 -17.06 16.21
C LEU A 469 15.97 -17.46 14.74
N ASN A 470 16.45 -16.58 13.85
CA ASN A 470 16.51 -16.87 12.43
C ASN A 470 17.93 -17.03 11.93
N LEU A 471 18.24 -18.25 11.47
CA LEU A 471 19.53 -18.66 10.92
C LEU A 471 19.42 -19.13 9.47
N SER A 472 18.30 -18.85 8.82
CA SER A 472 18.04 -19.24 7.43
C SER A 472 19.12 -18.75 6.45
N TYR A 473 19.34 -19.49 5.36
CA TYR A 473 20.36 -19.21 4.33
C TYR A 473 21.79 -19.11 4.87
N ASN A 474 22.08 -19.75 6.00
CA ASN A 474 23.44 -19.99 6.47
C ASN A 474 23.89 -21.41 6.16
N LYS A 475 25.13 -21.76 6.50
CA LYS A 475 25.68 -23.11 6.24
C LYS A 475 26.12 -23.79 7.54
N PRO A 476 25.24 -23.96 8.54
CA PRO A 476 25.58 -24.69 9.75
C PRO A 476 25.74 -26.19 9.51
N GLY A 477 25.02 -26.76 8.53
CA GLY A 477 24.96 -28.20 8.31
C GLY A 477 24.41 -28.97 9.51
N ASP A 478 24.45 -30.31 9.44
CA ASP A 478 23.96 -31.17 10.52
C ASP A 478 24.76 -30.99 11.82
N SER A 479 26.07 -30.73 11.72
CA SER A 479 26.94 -30.51 12.88
C SER A 479 26.54 -29.25 13.66
N GLY A 480 26.28 -28.14 12.97
CA GLY A 480 25.80 -26.90 13.61
C GLY A 480 24.39 -27.07 14.19
N VAL A 481 23.49 -27.76 13.49
CA VAL A 481 22.14 -28.05 13.98
C VAL A 481 22.14 -28.98 15.18
N LYS A 482 23.07 -29.93 15.25
CA LYS A 482 23.26 -30.76 16.44
C LYS A 482 23.60 -29.91 17.68
N LYS A 483 24.41 -28.85 17.52
CA LYS A 483 24.67 -27.90 18.62
C LYS A 483 23.42 -27.12 19.03
N LEU A 484 22.60 -26.70 18.06
CA LEU A 484 21.30 -26.09 18.38
C LEU A 484 20.34 -27.09 19.06
N SER A 485 20.41 -28.36 18.68
CA SER A 485 19.64 -29.43 19.30
C SER A 485 20.06 -29.65 20.77
N ASP A 486 21.36 -29.59 21.09
CA ASP A 486 21.86 -29.64 22.46
C ASP A 486 21.35 -28.47 23.34
N LEU A 487 20.97 -27.34 22.72
CA LEU A 487 20.29 -26.22 23.37
C LEU A 487 18.79 -26.49 23.53
N LEU A 488 18.11 -27.02 22.50
CA LEU A 488 16.68 -27.33 22.55
C LEU A 488 16.35 -28.46 23.54
N GLU A 489 17.31 -29.36 23.83
CA GLU A 489 17.21 -30.37 24.89
C GLU A 489 17.22 -29.73 26.30
N ASP A 490 17.70 -28.49 26.45
CA ASP A 490 17.73 -27.79 27.74
C ASP A 490 16.33 -27.36 28.20
N PRO A 491 15.85 -27.77 29.40
CA PRO A 491 14.54 -27.39 29.93
C PRO A 491 14.34 -25.89 30.11
N HIS A 492 15.42 -25.13 30.25
CA HIS A 492 15.38 -23.69 30.41
C HIS A 492 15.38 -22.94 29.07
N CYS A 493 15.49 -23.66 27.94
CA CYS A 493 15.38 -23.06 26.63
C CYS A 493 13.99 -22.43 26.42
N LYS A 494 14.03 -21.16 26.01
CA LYS A 494 12.87 -20.26 25.90
C LYS A 494 12.48 -19.97 24.45
N LEU A 495 13.18 -20.55 23.48
CA LEU A 495 12.91 -20.37 22.07
C LEU A 495 11.52 -20.90 21.73
N GLU A 496 10.74 -20.06 21.07
CA GLU A 496 9.39 -20.31 20.57
C GLU A 496 9.40 -20.49 19.06
N LYS A 497 10.33 -19.83 18.36
CA LYS A 497 10.47 -19.87 16.90
C LYS A 497 11.91 -20.08 16.47
N LEU A 498 12.13 -21.10 15.64
CA LEU A 498 13.42 -21.42 15.04
C LEU A 498 13.31 -21.54 13.52
N GLU A 499 13.98 -20.63 12.83
CA GLU A 499 14.00 -20.54 11.37
C GLU A 499 15.33 -21.06 10.82
N LEU A 500 15.28 -22.19 10.10
CA LEU A 500 16.43 -22.90 9.52
C LEU A 500 16.23 -23.17 8.03
N TYR A 501 15.55 -22.26 7.32
CA TYR A 501 15.33 -22.38 5.88
C TYR A 501 16.69 -22.46 5.15
N ASN A 502 16.86 -23.44 4.26
CA ASN A 502 18.07 -23.63 3.43
C ASN A 502 19.38 -23.54 4.23
N CYS A 503 19.54 -24.44 5.21
CA CYS A 503 20.67 -24.52 6.12
C CYS A 503 21.59 -25.73 5.86
N SER A 504 21.40 -26.41 4.73
CA SER A 504 22.09 -27.67 4.37
C SER A 504 21.85 -28.79 5.40
N ILE A 505 20.63 -28.90 5.90
CA ILE A 505 20.23 -29.93 6.89
C ILE A 505 19.81 -31.20 6.15
N THR A 506 20.30 -32.35 6.62
CA THR A 506 19.92 -33.67 6.11
C THR A 506 19.07 -34.42 7.15
N GLU A 507 18.87 -35.73 6.94
CA GLU A 507 18.21 -36.60 7.92
C GLU A 507 18.90 -36.56 9.29
N GLU A 508 20.22 -36.39 9.37
CA GLU A 508 20.96 -36.41 10.63
C GLU A 508 20.64 -35.20 11.51
N GLY A 509 20.66 -34.00 10.95
CA GLY A 509 20.31 -32.78 11.68
C GLY A 509 18.84 -32.76 12.05
N CYS A 510 17.97 -33.27 11.17
CA CYS A 510 16.55 -33.42 11.44
C CYS A 510 16.29 -34.39 12.62
N ALA A 511 16.98 -35.53 12.63
CA ALA A 511 16.91 -36.50 13.72
C ALA A 511 17.39 -35.91 15.06
N ALA A 512 18.46 -35.10 15.04
CA ALA A 512 18.96 -34.41 16.22
C ALA A 512 17.91 -33.44 16.81
N LEU A 513 17.27 -32.62 15.96
CA LEU A 513 16.20 -31.71 16.37
C LEU A 513 15.02 -32.48 16.98
N ALA A 514 14.56 -33.52 16.30
CA ALA A 514 13.44 -34.35 16.75
C ALA A 514 13.75 -35.01 18.11
N SER A 515 14.94 -35.59 18.26
CA SER A 515 15.37 -36.21 19.51
C SER A 515 15.46 -35.21 20.66
N ALA A 516 16.01 -34.02 20.41
CA ALA A 516 16.16 -33.00 21.44
C ALA A 516 14.79 -32.51 21.96
N LEU A 517 13.87 -32.20 21.04
CA LEU A 517 12.52 -31.75 21.38
C LEU A 517 11.71 -32.83 22.09
N LYS A 518 11.89 -34.10 21.72
CA LYS A 518 11.22 -35.24 22.37
C LYS A 518 11.68 -35.42 23.82
N LYS A 519 12.96 -35.19 24.10
CA LYS A 519 13.49 -35.26 25.46
C LYS A 519 13.07 -34.07 26.33
N ASN A 520 12.81 -32.90 25.71
CA ASN A 520 12.38 -31.70 26.42
C ASN A 520 10.86 -31.54 26.40
N ALA A 521 10.16 -32.25 27.28
CA ALA A 521 8.70 -32.14 27.42
C ALA A 521 8.21 -30.72 27.82
N SER A 522 9.12 -29.90 28.37
CA SER A 522 8.85 -28.50 28.73
C SER A 522 9.19 -27.49 27.62
N SER A 523 9.60 -27.95 26.43
CA SER A 523 9.98 -27.07 25.32
C SER A 523 8.94 -25.97 25.07
N HIS A 524 9.42 -24.79 24.68
CA HIS A 524 8.58 -23.66 24.29
C HIS A 524 8.41 -23.56 22.78
N LEU A 525 9.10 -24.40 22.00
CA LEU A 525 9.14 -24.29 20.55
C LEU A 525 7.75 -24.57 19.94
N ARG A 526 7.21 -23.57 19.24
CA ARG A 526 5.92 -23.58 18.54
C ARG A 526 6.11 -23.63 17.04
N GLU A 527 7.13 -22.93 16.53
CA GLU A 527 7.36 -22.80 15.09
C GLU A 527 8.74 -23.34 14.72
N LEU A 528 8.75 -24.29 13.78
CA LEU A 528 9.97 -24.83 13.21
C LEU A 528 9.90 -24.76 11.68
N ASN A 529 10.84 -24.02 11.09
CA ASN A 529 10.97 -23.94 9.64
C ASN A 529 12.22 -24.65 9.14
N LEU A 530 12.01 -25.69 8.33
CA LEU A 530 13.04 -26.51 7.71
C LEU A 530 12.97 -26.48 6.17
N ASN A 531 12.25 -25.52 5.59
CA ASN A 531 12.08 -25.37 4.15
C ASN A 531 13.43 -25.38 3.40
N TYR A 532 13.44 -25.95 2.19
CA TYR A 532 14.62 -26.03 1.32
C TYR A 532 15.83 -26.74 1.96
N ASN A 533 15.61 -27.64 2.92
CA ASN A 533 16.61 -28.60 3.37
C ASN A 533 16.38 -29.97 2.72
N LYS A 534 17.15 -30.99 3.08
CA LYS A 534 17.03 -32.33 2.51
C LYS A 534 16.89 -33.42 3.59
N PRO A 535 15.90 -33.31 4.51
CA PRO A 535 15.67 -34.35 5.49
C PRO A 535 15.23 -35.68 4.83
N GLY A 536 14.55 -35.62 3.67
CA GLY A 536 13.97 -36.80 3.03
C GLY A 536 12.93 -37.49 3.92
N ASP A 537 12.46 -38.66 3.48
CA ASP A 537 11.46 -39.44 4.24
C ASP A 537 12.01 -39.91 5.59
N SER A 538 13.28 -40.30 5.65
CA SER A 538 13.97 -40.74 6.88
C SER A 538 14.02 -39.64 7.94
N GLY A 539 14.40 -38.41 7.57
CA GLY A 539 14.37 -37.28 8.51
C GLY A 539 12.95 -36.92 8.95
N VAL A 540 11.98 -36.97 8.02
CA VAL A 540 10.56 -36.72 8.32
C VAL A 540 9.95 -37.81 9.21
N GLU A 541 10.41 -39.06 9.10
CA GLU A 541 10.02 -40.13 10.02
C GLU A 541 10.42 -39.77 11.46
N LYS A 542 11.60 -39.19 11.67
CA LYS A 542 12.04 -38.75 13.00
C LYS A 542 11.21 -37.57 13.53
N LEU A 543 10.86 -36.60 12.68
CA LEU A 543 9.90 -35.55 13.05
C LEU A 543 8.53 -36.13 13.36
N SER A 544 8.09 -37.13 12.61
CA SER A 544 6.83 -37.84 12.86
C SER A 544 6.84 -38.54 14.21
N ASP A 545 7.97 -39.13 14.61
CA ASP A 545 8.15 -39.72 15.95
C ASP A 545 8.13 -38.71 17.10
N LEU A 546 8.47 -37.44 16.83
CA LEU A 546 8.26 -36.32 17.74
C LEU A 546 6.79 -35.91 17.78
N LEU A 547 6.12 -35.80 16.62
CA LEU A 547 4.70 -35.40 16.55
C LEU A 547 3.74 -36.42 17.16
N LYS A 548 4.15 -37.69 17.29
CA LYS A 548 3.42 -38.71 18.07
C LYS A 548 3.40 -38.42 19.57
N ASP A 549 4.33 -37.62 20.08
CA ASP A 549 4.45 -37.30 21.50
C ASP A 549 3.33 -36.32 21.93
N PRO A 550 2.50 -36.66 22.93
CA PRO A 550 1.45 -35.77 23.41
C PRO A 550 1.98 -34.49 24.06
N HIS A 551 3.24 -34.45 24.47
CA HIS A 551 3.91 -33.25 24.99
C HIS A 551 4.49 -32.37 23.89
N CYS A 552 4.44 -32.79 22.62
CA CYS A 552 4.84 -31.96 21.50
C CYS A 552 3.94 -30.72 21.39
N LYS A 553 4.59 -29.57 21.38
CA LYS A 553 3.98 -28.23 21.45
C LYS A 553 4.06 -27.45 20.14
N LEU A 554 4.62 -28.07 19.08
CA LEU A 554 4.71 -27.46 17.76
C LEU A 554 3.31 -27.16 17.22
N GLU A 555 3.14 -25.94 16.76
CA GLU A 555 1.93 -25.38 16.16
C GLU A 555 2.12 -25.20 14.65
N THR A 556 3.34 -24.87 14.21
CA THR A 556 3.68 -24.70 12.80
C THR A 556 4.92 -25.51 12.43
N LEU A 557 4.80 -26.32 11.38
CA LEU A 557 5.91 -27.08 10.79
C LEU A 557 5.99 -26.79 9.28
N GLN A 558 7.11 -26.21 8.86
CA GLN A 558 7.35 -25.87 7.46
C GLN A 558 8.39 -26.82 6.85
N LEU A 559 7.98 -27.57 5.83
CA LEU A 559 8.75 -28.59 5.10
C LEU A 559 8.64 -28.43 3.57
N PHE A 560 8.49 -27.18 3.10
CA PHE A 560 8.52 -26.84 1.68
C PHE A 560 9.82 -27.32 1.04
N ASN A 561 9.73 -28.02 -0.09
CA ASN A 561 10.89 -28.49 -0.86
C ASN A 561 11.94 -29.22 0.00
N CYS A 562 11.51 -30.30 0.65
CA CYS A 562 12.32 -31.09 1.59
C CYS A 562 12.66 -32.50 1.08
N SER A 563 12.42 -32.76 -0.22
CA SER A 563 12.61 -34.08 -0.87
C SER A 563 11.79 -35.19 -0.21
N ILE A 564 10.54 -34.89 0.13
CA ILE A 564 9.60 -35.82 0.79
C ILE A 564 8.77 -36.54 -0.28
N THR A 565 8.59 -37.85 -0.13
CA THR A 565 7.77 -38.68 -1.02
C THR A 565 6.48 -39.12 -0.31
N GLU A 566 5.78 -40.11 -0.87
CA GLU A 566 4.63 -40.75 -0.24
C GLU A 566 4.94 -41.26 1.17
N GLU A 567 6.14 -41.82 1.40
CA GLU A 567 6.50 -42.43 2.68
C GLU A 567 6.53 -41.40 3.82
N GLY A 568 7.14 -40.23 3.58
CA GLY A 568 7.16 -39.15 4.56
C GLY A 568 5.78 -38.54 4.81
N PHE A 569 4.94 -38.41 3.77
CA PHE A 569 3.55 -37.98 3.92
C PHE A 569 2.75 -38.97 4.78
N ALA A 570 2.93 -40.27 4.55
CA ALA A 570 2.29 -41.33 5.32
C ALA A 570 2.74 -41.32 6.79
N ALA A 571 4.04 -41.10 7.04
CA ALA A 571 4.59 -41.01 8.39
C ALA A 571 3.97 -39.84 9.19
N LEU A 572 3.87 -38.67 8.58
CA LEU A 572 3.25 -37.48 9.19
C LEU A 572 1.76 -37.70 9.45
N ALA A 573 1.03 -38.22 8.47
CA ALA A 573 -0.40 -38.53 8.61
C ALA A 573 -0.64 -39.51 9.77
N SER A 574 0.14 -40.60 9.83
CA SER A 574 0.04 -41.61 10.88
C SER A 574 0.39 -41.04 12.25
N ALA A 575 1.40 -40.17 12.34
CA ALA A 575 1.81 -39.56 13.59
C ALA A 575 0.73 -38.66 14.18
N LEU A 576 0.17 -37.76 13.37
CA LEU A 576 -0.86 -36.82 13.81
C LEU A 576 -2.16 -37.54 14.17
N LYS A 577 -2.52 -38.60 13.44
CA LYS A 577 -3.68 -39.44 13.77
C LYS A 577 -3.54 -40.15 15.11
N LYS A 578 -2.32 -40.55 15.48
CA LYS A 578 -2.02 -41.19 16.77
C LYS A 578 -1.93 -40.18 17.93
N ASN A 579 -1.89 -38.88 17.66
CA ASN A 579 -1.81 -37.83 18.66
C ASN A 579 -3.02 -36.87 18.56
N PRO A 580 -4.19 -37.23 19.11
CA PRO A 580 -5.38 -36.35 19.12
C PRO A 580 -5.17 -35.06 19.94
N SER A 581 -4.19 -35.05 20.83
CA SER A 581 -3.77 -33.88 21.61
C SER A 581 -2.78 -32.97 20.87
N SER A 582 -2.40 -33.27 19.63
CA SER A 582 -1.46 -32.46 18.85
C SER A 582 -1.83 -30.98 18.85
N HIS A 583 -0.81 -30.13 18.93
CA HIS A 583 -0.94 -28.67 18.83
C HIS A 583 -0.78 -28.17 17.40
N LEU A 584 -0.41 -29.04 16.45
CA LEU A 584 -0.09 -28.63 15.08
C LEU A 584 -1.33 -28.08 14.37
N ARG A 585 -1.24 -26.83 13.93
CA ARG A 585 -2.27 -26.08 13.20
C ARG A 585 -1.88 -25.81 11.77
N GLU A 586 -0.60 -25.58 11.51
CA GLU A 586 -0.09 -25.28 10.18
C GLU A 586 0.96 -26.30 9.76
N LEU A 587 0.74 -26.89 8.59
CA LEU A 587 1.66 -27.83 7.98
C LEU A 587 1.88 -27.46 6.52
N ASN A 588 3.13 -27.16 6.17
CA ASN A 588 3.52 -26.90 4.80
C ASN A 588 4.37 -28.02 4.23
N LEU A 589 3.83 -28.72 3.24
CA LEU A 589 4.48 -29.82 2.53
C LEU A 589 4.63 -29.53 1.03
N SER A 590 4.46 -28.28 0.64
CA SER A 590 4.52 -27.84 -0.75
C SER A 590 5.86 -28.15 -1.41
N ASN A 591 5.84 -28.30 -2.74
CA ASN A 591 7.02 -28.52 -3.58
C ASN A 591 7.80 -29.78 -3.19
N ASN A 592 7.07 -30.83 -2.79
CA ASN A 592 7.55 -32.18 -2.61
C ASN A 592 6.86 -33.11 -3.64
N GLU A 593 7.23 -34.39 -3.71
CA GLU A 593 6.73 -35.31 -4.74
C GLU A 593 5.94 -36.51 -4.16
N PRO A 594 4.86 -36.28 -3.39
CA PRO A 594 4.04 -37.36 -2.84
C PRO A 594 3.13 -38.03 -3.89
N GLY A 595 2.78 -37.32 -4.96
CA GLY A 595 1.72 -37.71 -5.90
C GLY A 595 0.36 -37.89 -5.23
N ASP A 596 -0.60 -38.47 -5.96
CA ASP A 596 -1.94 -38.73 -5.43
C ASP A 596 -1.94 -39.75 -4.29
N SER A 597 -1.00 -40.70 -4.28
CA SER A 597 -0.89 -41.72 -3.25
C SER A 597 -0.53 -41.13 -1.88
N GLY A 598 0.49 -40.26 -1.82
CA GLY A 598 0.84 -39.58 -0.57
C GLY A 598 -0.24 -38.63 -0.08
N VAL A 599 -0.95 -37.93 -0.98
CA VAL A 599 -2.09 -37.09 -0.59
C VAL A 599 -3.28 -37.92 -0.09
N LYS A 600 -3.54 -39.10 -0.68
CA LYS A 600 -4.53 -40.05 -0.15
C LYS A 600 -4.20 -40.45 1.30
N LYS A 601 -2.91 -40.51 1.69
CA LYS A 601 -2.51 -40.72 3.09
C LYS A 601 -2.84 -39.55 4.00
N LEU A 602 -2.66 -38.31 3.55
CA LEU A 602 -3.13 -37.12 4.29
C LEU A 602 -4.65 -37.09 4.39
N CYS A 603 -5.38 -37.59 3.38
CA CYS A 603 -6.83 -37.71 3.44
C CYS A 603 -7.27 -38.60 4.62
N GLU A 604 -6.57 -39.70 4.90
CA GLU A 604 -6.84 -40.57 6.06
C GLU A 604 -6.71 -39.85 7.42
N LEU A 605 -5.90 -38.78 7.49
CA LEU A 605 -5.79 -37.87 8.63
C LEU A 605 -6.91 -36.82 8.62
N LEU A 606 -7.22 -36.22 7.48
CA LEU A 606 -8.27 -35.20 7.36
C LEU A 606 -9.67 -35.78 7.64
N GLU A 607 -9.87 -37.07 7.41
CA GLU A 607 -11.07 -37.80 7.80
C GLU A 607 -11.19 -38.01 9.32
N ASP A 608 -10.11 -37.82 10.08
CA ASP A 608 -10.11 -38.03 11.53
C ASP A 608 -10.75 -36.82 12.26
N PRO A 609 -11.78 -37.02 13.10
CA PRO A 609 -12.49 -35.94 13.79
C PRO A 609 -11.63 -35.19 14.82
N HIS A 610 -10.49 -35.74 15.22
CA HIS A 610 -9.53 -35.09 16.10
C HIS A 610 -8.44 -34.32 15.35
N CYS A 611 -8.46 -34.32 14.01
CA CYS A 611 -7.54 -33.52 13.21
C CYS A 611 -7.76 -32.03 13.48
N LYS A 612 -6.66 -31.35 13.84
CA LYS A 612 -6.63 -29.98 14.35
C LYS A 612 -5.99 -28.97 13.39
N LEU A 613 -5.58 -29.44 12.21
CA LEU A 613 -4.96 -28.59 11.19
C LEU A 613 -5.96 -27.52 10.73
N GLU A 614 -5.45 -26.30 10.65
CA GLU A 614 -6.16 -25.10 10.22
C GLU A 614 -5.67 -24.66 8.84
N ILE A 615 -4.37 -24.83 8.58
CA ILE A 615 -3.70 -24.47 7.32
C ILE A 615 -2.91 -25.68 6.81
N LEU A 616 -3.20 -26.08 5.57
CA LEU A 616 -2.47 -27.13 4.87
C LEU A 616 -1.99 -26.64 3.50
N GLU A 617 -0.68 -26.54 3.33
CA GLU A 617 -0.06 -26.07 2.09
C GLU A 617 0.47 -27.26 1.28
N LEU A 618 -0.09 -27.47 0.09
CA LEU A 618 0.23 -28.54 -0.85
C LEU A 618 0.50 -27.98 -2.27
N PHE A 619 1.09 -26.78 -2.34
CA PHE A 619 1.48 -26.15 -3.59
C PHE A 619 2.48 -27.05 -4.33
N ASN A 620 2.29 -27.26 -5.64
CA ASN A 620 3.20 -28.04 -6.49
C ASN A 620 3.61 -29.41 -5.88
N CYS A 621 2.64 -30.25 -5.54
CA CYS A 621 2.83 -31.58 -4.95
C CYS A 621 2.59 -32.73 -5.94
N SER A 622 2.56 -32.45 -7.25
CA SER A 622 2.21 -33.41 -8.31
C SER A 622 0.84 -34.07 -8.12
N ILE A 623 -0.14 -33.32 -7.58
CA ILE A 623 -1.50 -33.78 -7.35
C ILE A 623 -2.28 -33.71 -8.66
N THR A 624 -2.98 -34.79 -9.01
CA THR A 624 -3.85 -34.86 -10.20
C THR A 624 -5.34 -34.74 -9.81
N GLU A 625 -6.23 -35.01 -10.77
CA GLU A 625 -7.66 -35.11 -10.53
C GLU A 625 -8.03 -36.14 -9.46
N GLU A 626 -7.27 -37.24 -9.37
CA GLU A 626 -7.53 -38.28 -8.37
C GLU A 626 -7.28 -37.80 -6.93
N GLY A 627 -6.15 -37.14 -6.69
CA GLY A 627 -5.80 -36.60 -5.38
C GLY A 627 -6.74 -35.46 -4.97
N CYS A 628 -7.14 -34.61 -5.92
CA CYS A 628 -8.13 -33.56 -5.68
C CYS A 628 -9.50 -34.15 -5.30
N ALA A 629 -9.94 -35.20 -6.00
CA ALA A 629 -11.18 -35.91 -5.68
C ALA A 629 -11.12 -36.56 -4.29
N ALA A 630 -9.98 -37.15 -3.92
CA ALA A 630 -9.77 -37.73 -2.58
C ALA A 630 -9.84 -36.66 -1.48
N LEU A 631 -9.17 -35.52 -1.66
CA LEU A 631 -9.23 -34.39 -0.74
C LEU A 631 -10.66 -33.88 -0.57
N ALA A 632 -11.37 -33.65 -1.68
CA ALA A 632 -12.77 -33.19 -1.64
C ALA A 632 -13.67 -34.17 -0.87
N SER A 633 -13.46 -35.48 -1.08
CA SER A 633 -14.20 -36.53 -0.37
C SER A 633 -13.90 -36.55 1.13
N ALA A 634 -12.62 -36.50 1.51
CA ALA A 634 -12.19 -36.50 2.91
C ALA A 634 -12.74 -35.30 3.68
N LEU A 635 -12.66 -34.12 3.06
CA LEU A 635 -13.13 -32.87 3.67
C LEU A 635 -14.66 -32.84 3.85
N LYS A 636 -15.42 -33.45 2.93
CA LYS A 636 -16.89 -33.63 3.07
C LYS A 636 -17.25 -34.57 4.22
N LYS A 637 -16.51 -35.67 4.37
CA LYS A 637 -16.81 -36.75 5.32
C LYS A 637 -16.67 -36.32 6.79
N ASN A 638 -15.62 -35.56 7.12
CA ASN A 638 -15.36 -35.11 8.48
C ASN A 638 -15.87 -33.67 8.75
N HIS A 639 -16.46 -33.02 7.74
CA HIS A 639 -16.86 -31.61 7.78
C HIS A 639 -15.75 -30.61 8.12
N SER A 640 -14.50 -31.08 8.23
CA SER A 640 -13.27 -30.29 8.40
C SER A 640 -13.43 -29.14 9.39
N PRO A 641 -13.77 -29.41 10.66
CA PRO A 641 -14.20 -28.35 11.59
C PRO A 641 -13.14 -27.27 11.82
N HIS A 642 -11.87 -27.58 11.53
CA HIS A 642 -10.73 -26.71 11.78
C HIS A 642 -10.01 -26.23 10.52
N LEU A 643 -10.00 -26.99 9.41
CA LEU A 643 -9.24 -26.64 8.21
C LEU A 643 -9.92 -25.48 7.46
N ARG A 644 -9.26 -24.32 7.47
CA ARG A 644 -9.75 -23.07 6.88
C ARG A 644 -9.02 -22.72 5.59
N GLU A 645 -7.74 -23.04 5.51
CA GLU A 645 -6.91 -22.75 4.34
C GLU A 645 -6.29 -24.04 3.78
N LEU A 646 -6.52 -24.28 2.50
CA LEU A 646 -5.91 -25.37 1.75
C LEU A 646 -5.34 -24.80 0.46
N ASN A 647 -4.02 -24.83 0.28
CA ASN A 647 -3.40 -24.34 -0.95
C ASN A 647 -3.04 -25.49 -1.88
N LEU A 648 -3.71 -25.56 -3.04
CA LEU A 648 -3.45 -26.55 -4.10
C LEU A 648 -2.85 -25.94 -5.37
N ASN A 649 -2.35 -24.71 -5.31
CA ASN A 649 -1.80 -24.03 -6.48
C ASN A 649 -0.64 -24.81 -7.12
N TRP A 650 -0.47 -24.67 -8.44
CA TRP A 650 0.58 -25.35 -9.22
C TRP A 650 0.50 -26.90 -9.20
N ASN A 651 -0.67 -27.46 -8.94
CA ASN A 651 -0.99 -28.87 -9.22
C ASN A 651 -1.71 -29.05 -10.56
N LYS A 652 -2.07 -30.28 -10.92
CA LYS A 652 -2.74 -30.62 -12.19
C LYS A 652 -4.13 -31.23 -11.95
N PRO A 653 -5.07 -30.47 -11.35
CA PRO A 653 -6.37 -31.01 -10.91
C PRO A 653 -7.28 -31.49 -12.05
N GLY A 654 -7.07 -31.05 -13.30
CA GLY A 654 -8.00 -31.30 -14.41
C GLY A 654 -9.41 -30.74 -14.16
N ASP A 655 -10.28 -30.79 -15.17
CA ASP A 655 -11.65 -30.27 -15.04
C ASP A 655 -12.47 -31.05 -14.00
N SER A 656 -12.23 -32.37 -13.92
CA SER A 656 -12.90 -33.26 -12.96
C SER A 656 -12.51 -32.92 -11.52
N GLY A 657 -11.22 -32.75 -11.23
CA GLY A 657 -10.74 -32.40 -9.89
C GLY A 657 -11.19 -31.01 -9.47
N VAL A 658 -11.13 -30.02 -10.38
CA VAL A 658 -11.67 -28.67 -10.12
C VAL A 658 -13.15 -28.74 -9.79
N LYS A 659 -13.94 -29.48 -10.57
CA LYS A 659 -15.37 -29.65 -10.29
C LYS A 659 -15.62 -30.25 -8.90
N LYS A 660 -14.86 -31.28 -8.50
CA LYS A 660 -15.01 -31.89 -7.16
C LYS A 660 -14.67 -30.93 -6.02
N LEU A 661 -13.67 -30.07 -6.21
CA LEU A 661 -13.30 -29.03 -5.26
C LEU A 661 -14.33 -27.89 -5.22
N SER A 662 -14.89 -27.48 -6.36
CA SER A 662 -16.01 -26.53 -6.42
C SER A 662 -17.26 -27.08 -5.72
N ASP A 663 -17.60 -28.35 -5.96
CA ASP A 663 -18.70 -29.05 -5.28
C ASP A 663 -18.47 -29.14 -3.75
N LEU A 664 -17.24 -29.01 -3.26
CA LEU A 664 -16.92 -28.92 -1.83
C LEU A 664 -17.22 -27.51 -1.30
N LEU A 665 -16.89 -26.45 -2.03
CA LEU A 665 -17.17 -25.07 -1.60
C LEU A 665 -18.67 -24.77 -1.52
N GLU A 666 -19.48 -25.41 -2.36
CA GLU A 666 -20.95 -25.32 -2.29
C GLU A 666 -21.56 -26.18 -1.17
N TYR A 667 -20.78 -27.04 -0.52
CA TYR A 667 -21.28 -27.91 0.53
C TYR A 667 -21.63 -27.10 1.79
N PRO A 668 -22.87 -27.18 2.34
CA PRO A 668 -23.32 -26.28 3.41
C PRO A 668 -22.50 -26.32 4.71
N LEU A 669 -21.78 -27.41 4.97
CA LEU A 669 -20.94 -27.59 6.16
C LEU A 669 -19.45 -27.33 5.88
N CYS A 670 -19.10 -26.88 4.67
CA CYS A 670 -17.76 -26.46 4.29
C CYS A 670 -17.30 -25.28 5.19
N LYS A 671 -16.05 -25.35 5.67
CA LYS A 671 -15.44 -24.34 6.55
C LYS A 671 -14.21 -23.66 5.95
N GLN A 672 -13.88 -24.02 4.71
CA GLN A 672 -12.77 -23.47 3.96
C GLN A 672 -13.04 -21.98 3.69
N GLU A 673 -12.21 -21.13 4.29
CA GLU A 673 -12.19 -19.67 4.06
C GLU A 673 -11.39 -19.35 2.79
N LYS A 674 -10.40 -20.20 2.45
CA LYS A 674 -9.52 -20.04 1.30
C LYS A 674 -9.10 -21.40 0.72
N LEU A 675 -9.26 -21.57 -0.60
CA LEU A 675 -8.87 -22.75 -1.37
C LEU A 675 -8.04 -22.34 -2.59
#